data_AF-A0A2D5Z8P4-F1
#
_entry.id   AF-A0A2D5Z8P4-F1
#
_cell.length_a   1.000
_cell.length_b   1.000
_cell.length_c   1.000
_cell.angle_alpha   90.00
_cell.angle_beta   90.00
_cell.angle_gamma   90.00
#
_symmetry.space_group_name_H-M   'P 1'
#
loop_
_entity.id
_entity.type
_entity.pdbx_description
1 polymer ?
#
loop_
_entity_poly.entity_id
_entity_poly.type
_entity_poly.pdbx_seq_one_letter_code
_entity_poly.pdbx_strand_id
1 'polypeptide(L)'
;MFTSTDYDPGAQTLDTIALKYLDATPGHHPTAVRFAVPWPRGICRKVDRPALRAGNGRPITFQSWPLAWWPDGSVKWTAFAAALDAEHGEHFTVERHVPASHVSALLTAHEVEDSIDIEHGDLAVSCGRSGHSLVREVRRGNVVVARNLRLIAIHEHRARIGDEDRVTRRRFIGVIEEATVERSGPVSAVVRLKGRHRLPDGEDAWLPFIVRIFICAGVEPIRLVHSFVYDGDANVDFVAAVGIEAAIPLRGAPWNRRIFLGLDGPGVFSEPVCPLPIMTERDDAQGGAKLEPNPERLRQFAGESLVQPGGAAATPVWHHFDLRQDSADHFVVHKGCGDRFTRIEATHGRRAAGAIAITDGHDGFGFGMRDFWQTHPSALAVDDAGEATARITAWLWPTPDDAPAMDLRHYTDRIHGPMYEAYQCLNWEAGPADPERSNALGIARTHELMLWPITGSTGREDIAERARTSATPPLLVCSPEHYRDSGACGIWALLDRSHPSAHALDMQAEAMLDHYVAEVERQRWYGFWHYGDVMHSFDPLRRRWCCDEGGYAWDNIECSTDIWLWVSFFRTGRADLFRMAEAMARHVSDVDVHHLGPFAGLGSRHNVTHWGCACKEPRISMPGGRRYCHYLTVDERLADVFDEVCDAWPADRCEMVTAPTWSALCWNWVTAWERTGDARYRDKLLRGMNDILAHHPPFISGPTCDFDPADASLTRHDPQPPYSYHMTLPFGSPEIFFEMAELMDHEPWAEALAGYGRFWALPAEERLRLVSFGFVEHRSEFSARMIAFASRRDGDPGLADEAWRVLLDDLLNLETAVQPDTGREIQVIAMSECRGHTNRAAQRGLQIAELLALVGPPSDAIVKGGA
;
A
#
# COMPACT_ATOMS: atom_id res chain seq x y z
N MET A 1 -7.19 33.88 11.83
CA MET A 1 -7.55 33.91 10.39
C MET A 1 -6.50 33.12 9.61
N PHE A 2 -6.68 31.79 9.50
CA PHE A 2 -5.82 30.88 8.74
C PHE A 2 -6.49 30.48 7.42
N THR A 3 -6.78 31.47 6.58
CA THR A 3 -7.15 31.23 5.19
C THR A 3 -6.04 31.79 4.34
N SER A 4 -5.58 31.04 3.33
CA SER A 4 -4.84 31.58 2.20
C SER A 4 -5.43 32.95 1.81
N THR A 5 -4.75 34.05 2.11
CA THR A 5 -5.26 35.41 1.83
C THR A 5 -4.99 35.88 0.40
N ASP A 6 -4.80 34.95 -0.53
CA ASP A 6 -5.13 35.14 -1.95
C ASP A 6 -6.38 34.34 -2.37
N TYR A 7 -7.17 33.85 -1.41
CA TYR A 7 -8.53 33.37 -1.68
C TYR A 7 -9.52 34.53 -1.50
N ASP A 8 -9.79 35.23 -2.59
CA ASP A 8 -11.00 36.03 -2.73
C ASP A 8 -12.22 35.09 -2.68
N PRO A 9 -13.14 35.21 -1.69
CA PRO A 9 -14.39 34.45 -1.65
C PRO A 9 -15.41 34.95 -2.70
N GLY A 10 -14.96 35.65 -3.74
CA GLY A 10 -15.62 35.71 -5.03
C GLY A 10 -15.85 34.28 -5.53
N ALA A 11 -17.05 33.76 -5.30
CA ALA A 11 -17.52 32.44 -5.69
C ALA A 11 -17.12 32.06 -7.13
N GLN A 12 -15.93 31.48 -7.32
CA GLN A 12 -15.78 30.47 -8.34
C GLN A 12 -16.55 29.28 -7.81
N THR A 13 -17.74 29.07 -8.37
CA THR A 13 -18.46 27.83 -8.14
C THR A 13 -17.57 26.72 -8.71
N LEU A 14 -16.85 26.01 -7.83
CA LEU A 14 -16.11 24.81 -8.21
C LEU A 14 -17.14 23.73 -8.54
N ASP A 15 -17.72 23.86 -9.74
CA ASP A 15 -18.76 23.00 -10.25
C ASP A 15 -18.19 21.82 -11.01
N THR A 16 -16.95 21.94 -11.50
CA THR A 16 -16.28 20.93 -12.33
C THR A 16 -14.84 20.72 -11.88
N ILE A 17 -14.44 19.47 -11.69
CA ILE A 17 -13.06 19.05 -11.37
C ILE A 17 -12.53 18.23 -12.53
N ALA A 18 -11.38 18.60 -13.09
CA ALA A 18 -10.74 17.84 -14.16
C ALA A 18 -9.92 16.67 -13.61
N LEU A 19 -9.95 15.54 -14.30
CA LEU A 19 -9.24 14.31 -13.95
C LEU A 19 -8.48 13.75 -15.16
N LYS A 20 -7.40 13.04 -14.86
CA LYS A 20 -6.60 12.27 -15.81
C LYS A 20 -6.25 10.91 -15.22
N TYR A 21 -5.84 9.96 -16.07
CA TYR A 21 -5.19 8.74 -15.58
C TYR A 21 -3.85 9.09 -14.92
N LEU A 22 -3.53 8.37 -13.85
CA LEU A 22 -2.25 8.48 -13.15
C LEU A 22 -1.10 8.02 -14.06
N ASP A 23 -1.21 6.79 -14.56
CA ASP A 23 -0.23 6.10 -15.41
C ASP A 23 -0.93 5.19 -16.42
N ALA A 24 -1.38 4.01 -15.99
CA ALA A 24 -2.01 3.00 -16.81
C ALA A 24 -3.41 3.45 -17.25
N THR A 25 -3.72 3.19 -18.51
CA THR A 25 -5.05 3.38 -19.09
C THR A 25 -5.73 2.02 -19.28
N PRO A 26 -7.06 1.94 -19.15
CA PRO A 26 -7.81 0.75 -19.56
C PRO A 26 -7.58 0.45 -21.04
N GLY A 27 -7.50 -0.84 -21.38
CA GLY A 27 -7.43 -1.27 -22.78
C GLY A 27 -8.82 -1.49 -23.38
N HIS A 28 -8.94 -2.51 -24.23
CA HIS A 28 -10.21 -2.88 -24.85
C HIS A 28 -11.23 -3.45 -23.84
N HIS A 29 -10.76 -4.04 -22.75
CA HIS A 29 -11.64 -4.59 -21.72
C HIS A 29 -12.06 -3.53 -20.69
N PRO A 30 -13.38 -3.35 -20.45
CA PRO A 30 -13.86 -2.52 -19.36
C PRO A 30 -13.22 -2.95 -18.03
N THR A 31 -12.67 -1.96 -17.32
CA THR A 31 -11.94 -2.11 -16.07
C THR A 31 -12.64 -1.30 -14.98
N ALA A 32 -12.79 -1.89 -13.79
CA ALA A 32 -13.32 -1.17 -12.64
C ALA A 32 -12.27 -0.20 -12.12
N VAL A 33 -12.59 1.09 -12.14
CA VAL A 33 -11.73 2.15 -11.60
C VAL A 33 -12.39 2.72 -10.35
N ARG A 34 -11.66 2.72 -9.24
CA ARG A 34 -12.09 3.26 -7.95
C ARG A 34 -11.14 4.37 -7.54
N PHE A 35 -11.68 5.55 -7.28
CA PHE A 35 -10.89 6.74 -6.94
C PHE A 35 -11.73 7.70 -6.10
N ALA A 36 -11.12 8.75 -5.54
CA ALA A 36 -11.86 9.84 -4.93
C ALA A 36 -11.32 11.21 -5.32
N VAL A 37 -12.17 12.22 -5.19
CA VAL A 37 -11.81 13.64 -5.39
C VAL A 37 -12.04 14.42 -4.10
N PRO A 38 -11.13 15.35 -3.75
CA PRO A 38 -11.32 16.22 -2.61
C PRO A 38 -12.17 17.44 -2.98
N TRP A 39 -12.84 18.01 -1.97
CA TRP A 39 -13.62 19.24 -2.09
C TRP A 39 -13.17 20.27 -1.04
N PRO A 40 -13.11 21.57 -1.40
CA PRO A 40 -12.92 22.60 -0.40
C PRO A 40 -14.05 22.64 0.62
N ARG A 41 -13.73 23.06 1.85
CA ARG A 41 -14.69 23.20 2.95
C ARG A 41 -15.88 24.07 2.54
N GLY A 42 -17.09 23.59 2.84
CA GLY A 42 -18.35 24.29 2.57
C GLY A 42 -18.87 24.18 1.13
N ILE A 43 -18.11 23.60 0.19
CA ILE A 43 -18.46 23.57 -1.23
C ILE A 43 -19.40 22.41 -1.59
N CYS A 44 -19.02 21.17 -1.25
CA CYS A 44 -19.82 19.98 -1.56
C CYS A 44 -20.68 19.59 -0.35
N ARG A 45 -22.00 19.69 -0.48
CA ARG A 45 -22.95 19.38 0.59
C ARG A 45 -23.42 17.92 0.49
N LYS A 46 -23.92 17.34 1.58
CA LYS A 46 -24.48 15.97 1.58
C LYS A 46 -25.65 15.77 0.60
N VAL A 47 -26.33 16.85 0.22
CA VAL A 47 -27.43 16.82 -0.77
C VAL A 47 -26.93 16.79 -2.21
N ASP A 48 -25.66 17.17 -2.44
CA ASP A 48 -25.06 17.20 -3.76
C ASP A 48 -24.87 15.76 -4.27
N ARG A 49 -24.83 15.61 -5.59
CA ARG A 49 -24.69 14.30 -6.25
C ARG A 49 -23.62 14.41 -7.32
N PRO A 50 -22.33 14.34 -6.94
CA PRO A 50 -21.24 14.44 -7.89
C PRO A 50 -21.29 13.35 -8.95
N ALA A 51 -21.12 13.75 -10.21
CA ALA A 51 -21.24 12.89 -11.38
C ALA A 51 -19.95 12.87 -12.19
N LEU A 52 -19.53 11.69 -12.65
CA LEU A 52 -18.36 11.50 -13.51
C LEU A 52 -18.76 11.59 -14.99
N ARG A 53 -17.97 12.30 -15.79
CA ARG A 53 -18.13 12.39 -17.25
C ARG A 53 -16.83 12.13 -17.99
N ALA A 54 -16.93 11.51 -19.15
CA ALA A 54 -15.86 11.45 -20.13
C ALA A 54 -15.80 12.76 -20.92
N GLY A 55 -14.61 13.26 -21.22
CA GLY A 55 -14.39 14.48 -21.98
C GLY A 55 -14.90 14.40 -23.42
N ASN A 56 -15.04 13.18 -23.97
CA ASN A 56 -15.64 12.93 -25.28
C ASN A 56 -17.18 12.82 -25.26
N GLY A 57 -17.81 12.98 -24.08
CA GLY A 57 -19.26 12.91 -23.91
C GLY A 57 -19.84 11.50 -23.86
N ARG A 58 -19.02 10.45 -23.92
CA ARG A 58 -19.49 9.05 -23.80
C ARG A 58 -20.09 8.82 -22.40
N PRO A 59 -21.26 8.17 -22.28
CA PRO A 59 -21.84 7.84 -20.98
C PRO A 59 -20.93 6.89 -20.19
N ILE A 60 -20.84 7.11 -18.88
CA ILE A 60 -20.07 6.25 -17.96
C ILE A 60 -21.04 5.58 -16.98
N THR A 61 -20.85 4.28 -16.76
CA THR A 61 -21.49 3.58 -15.64
C THR A 61 -20.68 3.85 -14.38
N PHE A 62 -21.23 4.61 -13.43
CA PHE A 62 -20.55 4.92 -12.17
C PHE A 62 -21.53 5.04 -11.00
N GLN A 63 -21.00 4.95 -9.79
CA GLN A 63 -21.66 5.37 -8.55
C GLN A 63 -20.69 6.20 -7.70
N SER A 64 -21.22 7.13 -6.89
CA SER A 64 -20.43 7.97 -5.99
C SER A 64 -20.97 7.99 -4.56
N TRP A 65 -20.09 8.18 -3.58
CA TRP A 65 -20.43 8.28 -2.16
C TRP A 65 -19.39 9.10 -1.37
N PRO A 66 -19.75 9.73 -0.25
CA PRO A 66 -18.78 10.43 0.59
C PRO A 66 -17.87 9.45 1.33
N LEU A 67 -16.58 9.80 1.47
CA LEU A 67 -15.60 9.07 2.30
C LEU A 67 -15.22 9.81 3.59
N ALA A 68 -15.20 11.13 3.54
CA ALA A 68 -14.82 11.96 4.67
C ALA A 68 -15.59 13.28 4.67
N TRP A 69 -15.68 13.93 5.84
CA TRP A 69 -16.39 15.17 6.08
C TRP A 69 -15.51 16.24 6.72
N TRP A 70 -15.77 17.49 6.36
CA TRP A 70 -15.26 18.65 7.06
C TRP A 70 -16.03 18.87 8.38
N PRO A 71 -15.47 19.65 9.34
CA PRO A 71 -16.13 19.97 10.61
C PRO A 71 -17.49 20.65 10.47
N ASP A 72 -17.74 21.36 9.37
CA ASP A 72 -19.04 21.99 9.08
C ASP A 72 -20.08 21.02 8.48
N GLY A 73 -19.72 19.74 8.33
CA GLY A 73 -20.57 18.68 7.77
C GLY A 73 -20.59 18.62 6.24
N SER A 74 -19.88 19.51 5.54
CA SER A 74 -19.65 19.39 4.09
C SER A 74 -18.75 18.18 3.79
N VAL A 75 -18.85 17.64 2.58
CA VAL A 75 -18.06 16.48 2.15
C VAL A 75 -16.62 16.94 1.88
N LYS A 76 -15.64 16.27 2.49
CA LYS A 76 -14.20 16.48 2.26
C LYS A 76 -13.69 15.66 1.08
N TRP A 77 -14.13 14.40 0.97
CA TRP A 77 -13.76 13.48 -0.11
C TRP A 77 -14.98 12.73 -0.64
N THR A 78 -15.13 12.64 -1.96
CA THR A 78 -16.15 11.82 -2.64
C THR A 78 -15.47 10.70 -3.42
N ALA A 79 -15.78 9.45 -3.09
CA ALA A 79 -15.38 8.28 -3.85
C ALA A 79 -16.29 8.00 -5.03
N PHE A 80 -15.70 7.33 -6.01
CA PHE A 80 -16.34 6.83 -7.22
C PHE A 80 -15.94 5.38 -7.46
N ALA A 81 -16.87 4.59 -7.98
CA ALA A 81 -16.59 3.34 -8.68
C ALA A 81 -17.18 3.45 -10.08
N ALA A 82 -16.37 3.21 -11.10
CA ALA A 82 -16.77 3.35 -12.50
C ALA A 82 -16.25 2.18 -13.36
N ALA A 83 -16.98 1.85 -14.41
CA ALA A 83 -16.53 0.96 -15.47
C ALA A 83 -15.97 1.81 -16.62
N LEU A 84 -14.65 1.69 -16.89
CA LEU A 84 -13.94 2.48 -17.90
C LEU A 84 -13.20 1.56 -18.89
N ASP A 85 -13.16 1.96 -20.16
CA ASP A 85 -12.45 1.30 -21.26
C ASP A 85 -11.72 2.35 -22.12
N ALA A 86 -10.91 1.92 -23.09
CA ALA A 86 -10.19 2.82 -24.00
C ALA A 86 -11.08 3.79 -24.78
N GLU A 87 -12.35 3.44 -25.03
CA GLU A 87 -13.27 4.27 -25.81
C GLU A 87 -13.82 5.49 -25.03
N HIS A 88 -13.62 5.54 -23.71
CA HIS A 88 -13.94 6.72 -22.90
C HIS A 88 -12.87 7.84 -23.01
N GLY A 89 -11.72 7.55 -23.62
CA GLY A 89 -10.61 8.51 -23.74
C GLY A 89 -9.85 8.72 -22.42
N GLU A 90 -9.04 9.78 -22.37
CA GLU A 90 -8.06 10.02 -21.28
C GLU A 90 -8.41 11.19 -20.37
N HIS A 91 -9.44 11.96 -20.71
CA HIS A 91 -9.85 13.16 -19.99
C HIS A 91 -11.23 12.97 -19.38
N PHE A 92 -11.36 13.27 -18.10
CA PHE A 92 -12.61 13.12 -17.37
C PHE A 92 -12.90 14.36 -16.54
N THR A 93 -14.16 14.54 -16.17
CA THR A 93 -14.58 15.59 -15.24
C THR A 93 -15.54 15.05 -14.19
N VAL A 94 -15.45 15.61 -12.98
CA VAL A 94 -16.48 15.45 -11.95
C VAL A 94 -17.28 16.72 -11.85
N GLU A 95 -18.58 16.64 -12.10
CA GLU A 95 -19.53 17.74 -11.96
C GLU A 95 -20.29 17.62 -10.63
N ARG A 96 -20.30 18.68 -9.82
CA ARG A 96 -20.92 18.69 -8.48
C ARG A 96 -22.44 18.51 -8.50
N HIS A 97 -23.11 19.18 -9.45
CA HIS A 97 -24.57 19.28 -9.54
C HIS A 97 -25.08 18.76 -10.88
N VAL A 98 -25.49 17.50 -10.90
CA VAL A 98 -26.25 16.96 -12.04
C VAL A 98 -27.60 16.46 -11.54
N PRO A 99 -28.73 16.85 -12.18
CA PRO A 99 -30.03 16.25 -11.90
C PRO A 99 -29.93 14.73 -12.01
N ALA A 100 -30.45 14.00 -11.03
CA ALA A 100 -30.32 12.55 -10.96
C ALA A 100 -30.78 11.88 -12.26
N SER A 101 -29.84 11.48 -13.13
CA SER A 101 -30.13 10.47 -14.13
C SER A 101 -30.32 9.17 -13.35
N HIS A 102 -31.53 8.63 -13.37
CA HIS A 102 -31.81 7.33 -12.77
C HIS A 102 -30.91 6.28 -13.43
N VAL A 103 -29.85 5.87 -12.75
CA VAL A 103 -29.21 4.59 -13.06
C VAL A 103 -30.15 3.54 -12.47
N SER A 104 -30.91 2.85 -13.31
CA SER A 104 -31.59 1.61 -12.91
C SER A 104 -30.55 0.69 -12.27
N ALA A 105 -30.85 0.05 -11.14
CA ALA A 105 -29.92 -0.87 -10.51
C ALA A 105 -29.39 -1.89 -11.55
N LEU A 106 -28.08 -1.86 -11.82
CA LEU A 106 -27.42 -2.73 -12.80
C LEU A 106 -26.82 -3.96 -12.13
N LEU A 107 -26.59 -3.85 -10.83
CA LEU A 107 -26.10 -4.90 -9.95
C LEU A 107 -27.13 -5.16 -8.87
N THR A 108 -27.37 -6.44 -8.57
CA THR A 108 -28.17 -6.82 -7.41
C THR A 108 -27.39 -7.78 -6.54
N ALA A 109 -27.35 -7.51 -5.23
CA ALA A 109 -26.78 -8.39 -4.22
C ALA A 109 -27.92 -8.94 -3.35
N HIS A 110 -28.02 -10.27 -3.29
CA HIS A 110 -29.06 -10.97 -2.54
C HIS A 110 -28.42 -11.91 -1.52
N GLU A 111 -28.80 -11.75 -0.25
CA GLU A 111 -28.46 -12.73 0.76
C GLU A 111 -29.46 -13.89 0.70
N VAL A 112 -28.96 -15.10 0.52
CA VAL A 112 -29.70 -16.35 0.71
C VAL A 112 -29.12 -17.09 1.92
N GLU A 113 -29.71 -18.22 2.31
CA GLU A 113 -29.36 -18.93 3.56
C GLU A 113 -27.85 -19.18 3.67
N ASP A 114 -27.25 -19.70 2.60
CA ASP A 114 -25.86 -20.14 2.64
C ASP A 114 -24.89 -19.26 1.81
N SER A 115 -25.38 -18.36 0.95
CA SER A 115 -24.56 -17.52 0.06
C SER A 115 -25.03 -16.07 -0.03
N ILE A 116 -24.14 -15.23 -0.55
CA ILE A 116 -24.42 -13.87 -1.01
C ILE A 116 -24.24 -13.90 -2.52
N ASP A 117 -25.35 -13.80 -3.26
CA ASP A 117 -25.37 -13.91 -4.71
C ASP A 117 -25.39 -12.52 -5.33
N ILE A 118 -24.47 -12.26 -6.25
CA ILE A 118 -24.29 -10.97 -6.92
C ILE A 118 -24.36 -11.16 -8.42
N GLU A 119 -25.23 -10.41 -9.07
CA GLU A 119 -25.50 -10.54 -10.50
C GLU A 119 -25.44 -9.17 -11.20
N HIS A 120 -24.78 -9.12 -12.37
CA HIS A 120 -24.90 -8.01 -13.31
C HIS A 120 -24.65 -8.48 -14.76
N GLY A 121 -25.58 -8.15 -15.68
CA GLY A 121 -25.51 -8.64 -17.05
C GLY A 121 -25.47 -10.17 -17.09
N ASP A 122 -24.48 -10.73 -17.78
CA ASP A 122 -24.28 -12.18 -17.89
C ASP A 122 -23.42 -12.77 -16.75
N LEU A 123 -22.85 -11.96 -15.86
CA LEU A 123 -22.01 -12.44 -14.75
C LEU A 123 -22.85 -12.69 -13.50
N ALA A 124 -22.72 -13.87 -12.92
CA ALA A 124 -23.25 -14.21 -11.60
C ALA A 124 -22.14 -14.79 -10.70
N VAL A 125 -22.02 -14.26 -9.48
CA VAL A 125 -21.01 -14.66 -8.49
C VAL A 125 -21.73 -15.05 -7.20
N SER A 126 -21.51 -16.26 -6.72
CA SER A 126 -22.08 -16.73 -5.45
C SER A 126 -20.98 -16.83 -4.39
N CYS A 127 -20.99 -15.90 -3.44
CA CYS A 127 -20.02 -15.87 -2.33
C CYS A 127 -20.54 -16.72 -1.17
N GLY A 128 -19.70 -17.57 -0.57
CA GLY A 128 -20.11 -18.37 0.59
C GLY A 128 -20.28 -17.51 1.85
N ARG A 129 -21.26 -17.86 2.71
CA ARG A 129 -21.41 -17.25 4.04
C ARG A 129 -20.70 -18.00 5.16
N SER A 130 -20.38 -19.27 4.91
CA SER A 130 -19.79 -20.21 5.86
C SER A 130 -19.06 -21.33 5.11
N GLY A 131 -18.31 -22.15 5.84
CA GLY A 131 -17.54 -23.26 5.27
C GLY A 131 -16.30 -22.78 4.52
N HIS A 132 -15.78 -23.58 3.60
CA HIS A 132 -14.45 -23.33 3.01
C HIS A 132 -14.45 -22.62 1.65
N SER A 133 -15.63 -22.29 1.09
CA SER A 133 -15.74 -21.76 -0.26
C SER A 133 -16.03 -20.27 -0.23
N LEU A 134 -15.00 -19.46 -0.51
CA LEU A 134 -15.11 -18.00 -0.62
C LEU A 134 -16.07 -17.62 -1.76
N VAL A 135 -15.83 -18.21 -2.93
CA VAL A 135 -16.75 -18.14 -4.08
C VAL A 135 -17.13 -19.57 -4.44
N ARG A 136 -18.41 -19.88 -4.30
CA ARG A 136 -18.98 -21.19 -4.61
C ARG A 136 -18.95 -21.46 -6.09
N GLU A 137 -19.36 -20.47 -6.86
CA GLU A 137 -19.25 -20.50 -8.30
C GLU A 137 -19.28 -19.11 -8.92
N VAL A 138 -18.66 -19.04 -10.09
CA VAL A 138 -18.76 -17.93 -11.03
C VAL A 138 -19.44 -18.48 -12.28
N ARG A 139 -20.53 -17.85 -12.72
CA ARG A 139 -21.25 -18.20 -13.94
C ARG A 139 -21.23 -17.07 -14.94
N ARG A 140 -21.16 -17.45 -16.21
CA ARG A 140 -21.40 -16.58 -17.36
C ARG A 140 -22.61 -17.11 -18.11
N GLY A 141 -23.72 -16.37 -18.07
CA GLY A 141 -25.04 -16.87 -18.42
C GLY A 141 -25.35 -18.15 -17.63
N ASN A 142 -25.61 -19.25 -18.34
CA ASN A 142 -25.90 -20.56 -17.73
C ASN A 142 -24.65 -21.44 -17.55
N VAL A 143 -23.46 -20.95 -17.89
CA VAL A 143 -22.22 -21.72 -17.90
C VAL A 143 -21.42 -21.42 -16.64
N VAL A 144 -21.13 -22.45 -15.85
CA VAL A 144 -20.20 -22.33 -14.72
C VAL A 144 -18.77 -22.33 -15.24
N VAL A 145 -18.01 -21.28 -14.94
CA VAL A 145 -16.62 -21.11 -15.40
C VAL A 145 -15.60 -21.35 -14.28
N ALA A 146 -16.00 -21.18 -13.02
CA ALA A 146 -15.18 -21.52 -11.86
C ALA A 146 -16.06 -21.99 -10.70
N ARG A 147 -15.53 -22.85 -9.84
CA ARG A 147 -16.16 -23.36 -8.63
C ARG A 147 -15.19 -23.40 -7.46
N ASN A 148 -15.75 -23.31 -6.25
CA ASN A 148 -15.06 -23.59 -5.00
C ASN A 148 -13.71 -22.84 -4.86
N LEU A 149 -13.72 -21.53 -5.11
CA LEU A 149 -12.59 -20.67 -4.78
C LEU A 149 -12.37 -20.74 -3.26
N ARG A 150 -11.18 -21.14 -2.82
CA ARG A 150 -10.86 -21.37 -1.41
C ARG A 150 -9.43 -20.97 -1.08
N LEU A 151 -9.19 -20.68 0.19
CA LEU A 151 -7.84 -20.46 0.72
C LEU A 151 -7.22 -21.77 1.15
N ILE A 152 -5.93 -21.91 0.89
CA ILE A 152 -5.13 -23.08 1.25
C ILE A 152 -3.83 -22.61 1.88
N ALA A 153 -3.37 -23.32 2.91
CA ALA A 153 -2.08 -23.07 3.53
C ALA A 153 -1.39 -24.39 3.89
N ILE A 154 -0.06 -24.38 3.94
CA ILE A 154 0.73 -25.48 4.51
C ILE A 154 1.43 -24.94 5.75
N HIS A 155 1.08 -25.52 6.89
CA HIS A 155 1.77 -25.31 8.16
C HIS A 155 2.92 -26.30 8.26
N GLU A 156 4.13 -25.80 8.51
CA GLU A 156 5.28 -26.62 8.84
C GLU A 156 5.61 -26.44 10.32
N HIS A 157 5.41 -27.50 11.10
CA HIS A 157 5.78 -27.54 12.51
C HIS A 157 7.16 -28.18 12.68
N ARG A 158 8.07 -27.50 13.38
CA ARG A 158 9.43 -27.98 13.69
C ARG A 158 9.58 -28.25 15.18
N ALA A 159 10.05 -29.44 15.52
CA ALA A 159 10.31 -29.82 16.91
C ALA A 159 11.60 -30.66 17.00
N ARG A 160 12.32 -30.53 18.11
CA ARG A 160 13.48 -31.38 18.41
C ARG A 160 13.06 -32.55 19.30
N ILE A 161 13.27 -33.78 18.84
CA ILE A 161 12.98 -35.01 19.59
C ILE A 161 14.29 -35.73 19.84
N GLY A 162 14.87 -35.56 21.03
CA GLY A 162 16.22 -36.03 21.33
C GLY A 162 17.26 -35.27 20.50
N ASP A 163 18.01 -36.00 19.66
CA ASP A 163 19.02 -35.43 18.76
C ASP A 163 18.55 -35.29 17.31
N GLU A 164 17.28 -35.58 17.02
CA GLU A 164 16.69 -35.47 15.69
C GLU A 164 15.78 -34.24 15.57
N ASP A 165 15.94 -33.49 14.48
CA ASP A 165 14.98 -32.47 14.08
C ASP A 165 13.82 -33.14 13.32
N ARG A 166 12.60 -32.92 13.80
CA ARG A 166 11.38 -33.41 13.17
C ARG A 166 10.63 -32.26 12.53
N VAL A 167 10.37 -32.40 11.23
CA VAL A 167 9.53 -31.50 10.44
C VAL A 167 8.22 -32.19 10.10
N THR A 168 7.09 -31.58 10.46
CA THR A 168 5.75 -32.09 10.11
C THR A 168 5.01 -31.03 9.30
N ARG A 169 4.54 -31.39 8.12
CA ARG A 169 3.76 -30.50 7.25
C ARG A 169 2.30 -30.92 7.24
N ARG A 170 1.39 -29.97 7.42
CA ARG A 170 -0.07 -30.21 7.37
C ARG A 170 -0.74 -29.18 6.49
N ARG A 171 -1.71 -29.63 5.68
CA ARG A 171 -2.50 -28.75 4.81
C ARG A 171 -3.71 -28.24 5.58
N PHE A 172 -3.85 -26.92 5.63
CA PHE A 172 -4.99 -26.21 6.18
C PHE A 172 -5.84 -25.62 5.06
N ILE A 173 -7.12 -25.41 5.33
CA ILE A 173 -8.09 -24.80 4.41
C ILE A 173 -8.76 -23.62 5.13
N GLY A 174 -8.91 -22.49 4.45
CA GLY A 174 -9.63 -21.34 5.01
C GLY A 174 -11.10 -21.67 5.22
N VAL A 175 -11.60 -21.43 6.43
CA VAL A 175 -13.01 -21.58 6.81
C VAL A 175 -13.58 -20.21 7.16
N ILE A 176 -14.66 -19.84 6.48
CA ILE A 176 -15.43 -18.61 6.69
C ILE A 176 -16.19 -18.73 8.01
N GLU A 177 -15.96 -17.78 8.89
CA GLU A 177 -16.62 -17.65 10.19
C GLU A 177 -17.67 -16.53 10.16
N GLU A 178 -17.45 -15.51 9.33
CA GLU A 178 -18.35 -14.36 9.18
C GLU A 178 -18.36 -13.86 7.73
N ALA A 179 -19.53 -13.49 7.24
CA ALA A 179 -19.72 -12.89 5.92
C ALA A 179 -20.65 -11.67 6.01
N THR A 180 -20.19 -10.55 5.48
CA THR A 180 -20.90 -9.26 5.55
C THR A 180 -20.90 -8.57 4.18
N VAL A 181 -22.05 -8.04 3.77
CA VAL A 181 -22.15 -7.14 2.63
C VAL A 181 -21.76 -5.73 3.09
N GLU A 182 -20.52 -5.31 2.84
CA GLU A 182 -20.04 -3.96 3.20
C GLU A 182 -20.63 -2.89 2.27
N ARG A 183 -20.98 -3.26 1.04
CA ARG A 183 -21.59 -2.36 0.07
C ARG A 183 -22.55 -3.12 -0.85
N SER A 184 -23.75 -2.54 -1.02
CA SER A 184 -24.74 -2.96 -2.00
C SER A 184 -25.26 -1.71 -2.72
N GLY A 185 -24.58 -1.33 -3.80
CA GLY A 185 -24.93 -0.18 -4.64
C GLY A 185 -25.30 -0.61 -6.07
N PRO A 186 -25.91 0.28 -6.87
CA PRO A 186 -26.37 -0.06 -8.22
C PRO A 186 -25.24 -0.38 -9.21
N VAL A 187 -24.00 0.03 -8.91
CA VAL A 187 -22.82 -0.20 -9.75
C VAL A 187 -21.74 -1.01 -9.06
N SER A 188 -21.60 -0.96 -7.73
CA SER A 188 -20.57 -1.77 -7.06
C SER A 188 -21.06 -2.39 -5.76
N ALA A 189 -20.68 -3.64 -5.57
CA ALA A 189 -20.89 -4.42 -4.37
C ALA A 189 -19.56 -4.94 -3.82
N VAL A 190 -19.52 -5.06 -2.49
CA VAL A 190 -18.36 -5.55 -1.74
C VAL A 190 -18.83 -6.54 -0.70
N VAL A 191 -18.32 -7.76 -0.78
CA VAL A 191 -18.53 -8.82 0.21
C VAL A 191 -17.25 -9.01 0.99
N ARG A 192 -17.32 -8.86 2.31
CA ARG A 192 -16.22 -9.16 3.23
C ARG A 192 -16.47 -10.51 3.89
N LEU A 193 -15.46 -11.36 3.85
CA LEU A 193 -15.43 -12.69 4.44
C LEU A 193 -14.29 -12.73 5.45
N LYS A 194 -14.58 -13.12 6.68
CA LYS A 194 -13.59 -13.26 7.76
C LYS A 194 -13.57 -14.71 8.23
N GLY A 195 -12.38 -15.21 8.56
CA GLY A 195 -12.23 -16.58 9.02
C GLY A 195 -10.82 -16.95 9.43
N ARG A 196 -10.55 -18.26 9.49
CA ARG A 196 -9.24 -18.83 9.84
C ARG A 196 -8.94 -20.05 8.99
N HIS A 197 -7.67 -20.38 8.81
CA HIS A 197 -7.27 -21.65 8.23
C HIS A 197 -7.41 -22.76 9.27
N ARG A 198 -8.05 -23.87 8.90
CA ARG A 198 -8.28 -25.03 9.80
C ARG A 198 -7.79 -26.33 9.18
N LEU A 199 -7.41 -27.28 10.01
CA LEU A 199 -7.21 -28.66 9.56
C LEU A 199 -8.56 -29.24 9.11
N PRO A 200 -8.63 -29.98 7.98
CA PRO A 200 -9.87 -30.59 7.53
C PRO A 200 -10.55 -31.50 8.57
N ASP A 201 -9.75 -32.16 9.42
CA ASP A 201 -10.21 -33.14 10.41
C ASP A 201 -9.88 -32.76 11.87
N GLY A 202 -9.63 -31.47 12.16
CA GLY A 202 -9.17 -31.03 13.48
C GLY A 202 -9.69 -29.67 13.94
N GLU A 203 -9.50 -29.39 15.23
CA GLU A 203 -9.89 -28.12 15.88
C GLU A 203 -8.82 -27.03 15.74
N ASP A 204 -7.59 -27.40 15.36
CA ASP A 204 -6.46 -26.47 15.20
C ASP A 204 -6.79 -25.41 14.14
N ALA A 205 -6.71 -24.13 14.54
CA ALA A 205 -6.93 -22.98 13.68
C ALA A 205 -5.71 -22.06 13.71
N TRP A 206 -5.37 -21.51 12.55
CA TRP A 206 -4.14 -20.74 12.32
C TRP A 206 -4.37 -19.76 11.16
N LEU A 207 -3.57 -18.69 11.07
CA LEU A 207 -3.63 -17.65 10.04
C LEU A 207 -5.06 -17.09 9.83
N PRO A 208 -5.58 -16.26 10.76
CA PRO A 208 -6.83 -15.54 10.52
C PRO A 208 -6.73 -14.71 9.25
N PHE A 209 -7.83 -14.66 8.49
CA PHE A 209 -7.90 -13.98 7.21
C PHE A 209 -9.11 -13.06 7.12
N ILE A 210 -8.96 -12.05 6.27
CA ILE A 210 -10.05 -11.24 5.71
C ILE A 210 -9.92 -11.30 4.20
N VAL A 211 -11.00 -11.62 3.51
CA VAL A 211 -11.11 -11.55 2.06
C VAL A 211 -12.23 -10.59 1.68
N ARG A 212 -11.94 -9.66 0.78
CA ARG A 212 -12.95 -8.82 0.14
C ARG A 212 -13.10 -9.15 -1.33
N ILE A 213 -14.34 -9.39 -1.75
CA ILE A 213 -14.70 -9.65 -3.15
C ILE A 213 -15.45 -8.42 -3.66
N PHE A 214 -14.87 -7.78 -4.67
CA PHE A 214 -15.38 -6.56 -5.29
C PHE A 214 -15.91 -6.87 -6.68
N ILE A 215 -17.16 -6.49 -6.91
CA ILE A 215 -17.84 -6.66 -8.18
C ILE A 215 -18.36 -5.28 -8.62
N CYS A 216 -18.18 -4.96 -9.90
CA CYS A 216 -18.57 -3.69 -10.49
C CYS A 216 -19.38 -3.96 -11.76
N ALA A 217 -20.56 -3.35 -11.85
CA ALA A 217 -21.42 -3.46 -13.02
C ALA A 217 -20.72 -2.91 -14.26
N GLY A 218 -20.84 -3.64 -15.37
CA GLY A 218 -20.23 -3.26 -16.65
C GLY A 218 -18.80 -3.76 -16.85
N VAL A 219 -18.22 -4.51 -15.90
CA VAL A 219 -16.92 -5.17 -16.07
C VAL A 219 -17.01 -6.65 -15.68
N GLU A 220 -16.36 -7.53 -16.43
CA GLU A 220 -16.33 -8.97 -16.10
C GLU A 220 -15.30 -9.36 -15.01
N PRO A 221 -14.13 -8.70 -14.88
CA PRO A 221 -13.16 -9.04 -13.84
C PRO A 221 -13.69 -8.85 -12.42
N ILE A 222 -13.45 -9.84 -11.56
CA ILE A 222 -13.76 -9.80 -10.13
C ILE A 222 -12.48 -9.46 -9.38
N ARG A 223 -12.47 -8.40 -8.58
CA ARG A 223 -11.30 -8.04 -7.75
C ARG A 223 -11.42 -8.75 -6.40
N LEU A 224 -10.35 -9.40 -5.96
CA LEU A 224 -10.24 -10.08 -4.68
C LEU A 224 -9.06 -9.51 -3.90
N VAL A 225 -9.29 -9.05 -2.68
CA VAL A 225 -8.25 -8.61 -1.75
C VAL A 225 -8.19 -9.59 -0.59
N HIS A 226 -7.05 -10.24 -0.39
CA HIS A 226 -6.82 -11.24 0.66
C HIS A 226 -5.75 -10.75 1.63
N SER A 227 -6.13 -10.59 2.89
CA SER A 227 -5.24 -10.28 4.01
C SER A 227 -5.21 -11.46 4.97
N PHE A 228 -4.04 -11.83 5.46
CA PHE A 228 -3.90 -12.73 6.60
C PHE A 228 -2.99 -12.12 7.67
N VAL A 229 -3.15 -12.58 8.91
CA VAL A 229 -2.29 -12.21 10.04
C VAL A 229 -1.56 -13.45 10.54
N TYR A 230 -0.26 -13.34 10.80
CA TYR A 230 0.52 -14.42 11.42
C TYR A 230 0.22 -14.52 12.92
N ASP A 231 -0.30 -15.66 13.38
CA ASP A 231 -0.68 -15.91 14.78
C ASP A 231 0.04 -17.12 15.41
N GLY A 232 1.15 -17.58 14.82
CA GLY A 232 1.95 -18.71 15.31
C GLY A 232 3.16 -18.33 16.18
N ASP A 233 3.85 -19.33 16.72
CA ASP A 233 5.17 -19.14 17.33
C ASP A 233 6.26 -19.33 16.27
N ALA A 234 6.98 -18.26 15.93
CA ALA A 234 7.99 -18.27 14.87
C ALA A 234 9.12 -19.29 15.10
N ASN A 235 9.31 -19.79 16.33
CA ASN A 235 10.32 -20.79 16.63
C ASN A 235 9.95 -22.20 16.16
N VAL A 236 8.65 -22.49 16.06
CA VAL A 236 8.15 -23.84 15.77
C VAL A 236 7.12 -23.89 14.64
N ASP A 237 6.43 -22.78 14.34
CA ASP A 237 5.34 -22.70 13.37
C ASP A 237 5.73 -21.87 12.14
N PHE A 238 6.05 -22.56 11.05
CA PHE A 238 6.53 -21.97 9.81
C PHE A 238 5.43 -21.97 8.75
N VAL A 239 5.32 -20.86 8.01
CA VAL A 239 4.45 -20.77 6.83
C VAL A 239 5.13 -21.42 5.64
N ALA A 240 4.70 -22.63 5.27
CA ALA A 240 5.32 -23.41 4.20
C ALA A 240 4.67 -23.17 2.83
N ALA A 241 3.42 -22.73 2.78
CA ALA A 241 2.72 -22.30 1.57
C ALA A 241 1.47 -21.52 1.94
N VAL A 242 1.08 -20.55 1.11
CA VAL A 242 -0.23 -19.86 1.18
C VAL A 242 -0.73 -19.63 -0.23
N GLY A 243 -1.98 -19.97 -0.51
CA GLY A 243 -2.55 -19.81 -1.85
C GLY A 243 -4.06 -19.73 -1.91
N ILE A 244 -4.55 -19.35 -3.08
CA ILE A 244 -5.96 -19.25 -3.44
C ILE A 244 -6.20 -20.18 -4.63
N GLU A 245 -7.07 -21.17 -4.44
CA GLU A 245 -7.31 -22.25 -5.41
C GLU A 245 -8.76 -22.22 -5.89
N ALA A 246 -8.99 -22.44 -7.19
CA ALA A 246 -10.32 -22.64 -7.78
C ALA A 246 -10.36 -23.88 -8.68
N ALA A 247 -11.53 -24.51 -8.76
CA ALA A 247 -11.81 -25.61 -9.68
C ALA A 247 -12.44 -25.08 -10.98
N ILE A 248 -11.88 -25.44 -12.13
CA ILE A 248 -12.28 -24.95 -13.45
C ILE A 248 -12.90 -26.11 -14.24
N PRO A 249 -14.23 -26.16 -14.45
CA PRO A 249 -14.86 -27.18 -15.28
C PRO A 249 -14.48 -27.02 -16.75
N LEU A 250 -13.96 -28.09 -17.37
CA LEU A 250 -13.49 -28.09 -18.76
C LEU A 250 -14.30 -29.07 -19.60
N ARG A 251 -14.99 -28.57 -20.64
CA ARG A 251 -15.92 -29.34 -21.48
C ARG A 251 -15.29 -29.76 -22.80
N GLY A 252 -14.38 -28.94 -23.32
CA GLY A 252 -13.58 -29.24 -24.51
C GLY A 252 -12.60 -30.39 -24.29
N ALA A 253 -12.28 -31.11 -25.37
CA ALA A 253 -11.25 -32.15 -25.36
C ALA A 253 -9.85 -31.55 -25.10
N PRO A 254 -8.89 -32.31 -24.53
CA PRO A 254 -7.57 -31.79 -24.16
C PRO A 254 -6.79 -31.09 -25.28
N TRP A 255 -6.97 -31.48 -26.55
CA TRP A 255 -6.33 -30.80 -27.68
C TRP A 255 -6.94 -29.43 -28.03
N ASN A 256 -8.14 -29.11 -27.55
CA ASN A 256 -8.75 -27.78 -27.72
C ASN A 256 -8.56 -26.89 -26.48
N ARG A 257 -8.07 -27.47 -25.37
CA ARG A 257 -7.76 -26.71 -24.16
C ARG A 257 -6.43 -26.00 -24.31
N ARG A 258 -6.33 -24.79 -23.76
CA ARG A 258 -5.15 -23.95 -23.89
C ARG A 258 -4.82 -23.25 -22.59
N ILE A 259 -3.53 -23.23 -22.28
CA ILE A 259 -2.94 -22.50 -21.16
C ILE A 259 -2.41 -21.16 -21.67
N PHE A 260 -2.49 -20.14 -20.82
CA PHE A 260 -1.80 -18.88 -20.99
C PHE A 260 -1.06 -18.51 -19.70
N LEU A 261 0.18 -18.02 -19.83
CA LEU A 261 0.96 -17.47 -18.71
C LEU A 261 1.52 -16.11 -19.13
N GLY A 262 1.28 -15.08 -18.33
CA GLY A 262 1.83 -13.73 -18.54
C GLY A 262 3.28 -13.67 -18.11
N LEU A 263 4.19 -13.47 -19.07
CA LEU A 263 5.64 -13.44 -18.88
C LEU A 263 6.13 -11.98 -18.78
N ASP A 264 7.38 -11.72 -19.17
CA ASP A 264 7.98 -10.38 -19.15
C ASP A 264 7.40 -9.46 -20.23
N GLY A 265 7.15 -8.20 -19.86
CA GLY A 265 6.52 -7.19 -20.71
C GLY A 265 5.19 -7.67 -21.31
N PRO A 266 4.98 -7.58 -22.65
CA PRO A 266 3.79 -8.09 -23.31
C PRO A 266 3.86 -9.60 -23.63
N GLY A 267 4.91 -10.30 -23.18
CA GLY A 267 5.13 -11.71 -23.47
C GLY A 267 4.07 -12.60 -22.84
N VAL A 268 3.54 -13.55 -23.63
CA VAL A 268 2.60 -14.56 -23.13
C VAL A 268 3.04 -15.93 -23.62
N PHE A 269 3.29 -16.86 -22.70
CA PHE A 269 3.40 -18.28 -23.03
C PHE A 269 2.01 -18.82 -23.31
N SER A 270 1.85 -19.60 -24.39
CA SER A 270 0.59 -20.29 -24.64
C SER A 270 0.80 -21.56 -25.43
N GLU A 271 0.24 -22.64 -24.91
CA GLU A 271 0.25 -23.96 -25.54
C GLU A 271 -1.09 -24.67 -25.33
N PRO A 272 -1.49 -25.54 -26.27
CA PRO A 272 -2.53 -26.53 -26.02
C PRO A 272 -2.11 -27.51 -24.93
N VAL A 273 -3.07 -27.98 -24.14
CA VAL A 273 -2.85 -29.04 -23.11
C VAL A 273 -2.39 -30.35 -23.75
N CYS A 274 -2.87 -30.66 -24.96
CA CYS A 274 -2.39 -31.76 -25.79
C CYS A 274 -1.91 -31.22 -27.16
N PRO A 275 -0.62 -30.84 -27.29
CA PRO A 275 -0.10 -30.18 -28.49
C PRO A 275 0.19 -31.19 -29.61
N LEU A 276 -0.60 -31.19 -30.70
CA LEU A 276 -0.52 -32.18 -31.78
C LEU A 276 0.89 -32.30 -32.36
N PRO A 277 1.33 -33.49 -32.83
CA PRO A 277 2.72 -33.70 -33.21
C PRO A 277 3.09 -32.82 -34.41
N ILE A 278 4.36 -32.42 -34.51
CA ILE A 278 4.89 -31.61 -35.63
C ILE A 278 4.74 -32.37 -36.96
N MET A 279 4.90 -33.70 -36.91
CA MET A 279 4.76 -34.59 -38.05
C MET A 279 3.55 -35.51 -37.85
N THR A 280 2.89 -35.87 -38.94
CA THR A 280 1.87 -36.92 -38.98
C THR A 280 2.25 -37.94 -40.05
N GLU A 281 1.84 -39.20 -39.85
CA GLU A 281 1.96 -40.23 -40.87
C GLU A 281 0.79 -40.16 -41.85
N ARG A 282 1.08 -40.31 -43.14
CA ARG A 282 0.09 -40.57 -44.20
C ARG A 282 0.60 -41.64 -45.15
N ASP A 283 -0.33 -42.38 -45.74
CA ASP A 283 -0.02 -43.36 -46.78
C ASP A 283 0.47 -42.65 -48.05
N ASP A 284 1.60 -43.11 -48.58
CA ASP A 284 2.10 -42.69 -49.88
C ASP A 284 1.29 -43.35 -51.02
N ALA A 285 1.58 -42.95 -52.27
CA ALA A 285 0.90 -43.47 -53.45
C ALA A 285 1.15 -44.98 -53.71
N GLN A 286 2.04 -45.61 -52.95
CA GLN A 286 2.38 -47.04 -53.01
C GLN A 286 1.94 -47.81 -51.75
N GLY A 287 1.28 -47.16 -50.78
CA GLY A 287 0.81 -47.77 -49.54
C GLY A 287 1.86 -47.88 -48.42
N GLY A 288 2.96 -47.12 -48.51
CA GLY A 288 3.95 -46.97 -47.44
C GLY A 288 3.66 -45.77 -46.53
N ALA A 289 4.00 -45.85 -45.24
CA ALA A 289 3.83 -44.72 -44.32
C ALA A 289 4.93 -43.66 -44.54
N LYS A 290 4.54 -42.41 -44.78
CA LYS A 290 5.43 -41.26 -44.91
C LYS A 290 5.11 -40.21 -43.86
N LEU A 291 6.16 -39.69 -43.20
CA LEU A 291 6.04 -38.54 -42.29
C LEU A 291 5.97 -37.22 -43.08
N GLU A 292 4.97 -36.40 -42.79
CA GLU A 292 4.81 -35.05 -43.33
C GLU A 292 4.40 -34.04 -42.24
N PRO A 293 4.64 -32.71 -42.43
CA PRO A 293 4.20 -31.71 -41.46
C PRO A 293 2.69 -31.81 -41.19
N ASN A 294 2.31 -31.81 -39.91
CA ASN A 294 0.90 -31.94 -39.53
C ASN A 294 0.14 -30.61 -39.76
N PRO A 295 -0.78 -30.52 -40.73
CA PRO A 295 -1.54 -29.30 -40.97
C PRO A 295 -2.50 -28.97 -39.82
N GLU A 296 -2.96 -29.96 -39.07
CA GLU A 296 -3.85 -29.75 -37.92
C GLU A 296 -3.12 -29.08 -36.76
N ARG A 297 -1.81 -29.30 -36.61
CA ARG A 297 -1.01 -28.59 -35.60
C ARG A 297 -1.00 -27.08 -35.85
N LEU A 298 -0.84 -26.66 -37.11
CA LEU A 298 -0.86 -25.22 -37.44
C LEU A 298 -2.22 -24.59 -37.10
N ARG A 299 -3.31 -25.27 -37.44
CA ARG A 299 -4.69 -24.85 -37.10
C ARG A 299 -4.91 -24.79 -35.58
N GLN A 300 -4.45 -25.81 -34.85
CA GLN A 300 -4.51 -25.86 -33.39
C GLN A 300 -3.79 -24.66 -32.77
N PHE A 301 -2.56 -24.35 -33.21
CA PHE A 301 -1.77 -23.23 -32.71
C PHE A 301 -2.31 -21.86 -33.15
N ALA A 302 -3.06 -21.81 -34.25
CA ALA A 302 -3.84 -20.64 -34.67
C ALA A 302 -5.14 -20.43 -33.86
N GLY A 303 -5.47 -21.36 -32.94
CA GLY A 303 -6.64 -21.24 -32.06
C GLY A 303 -7.90 -21.92 -32.58
N GLU A 304 -7.82 -22.66 -33.69
CA GLU A 304 -8.98 -23.39 -34.20
C GLU A 304 -9.35 -24.58 -33.32
N SER A 305 -10.64 -24.74 -33.03
CA SER A 305 -11.17 -25.94 -32.37
C SER A 305 -11.22 -27.11 -33.35
N LEU A 306 -10.61 -28.23 -32.97
CA LEU A 306 -10.49 -29.42 -33.80
C LEU A 306 -11.41 -30.54 -33.31
N VAL A 307 -11.98 -31.29 -34.27
CA VAL A 307 -12.82 -32.46 -34.02
C VAL A 307 -11.99 -33.71 -34.29
N GLN A 308 -11.61 -34.42 -33.22
CA GLN A 308 -10.82 -35.66 -33.26
C GLN A 308 -9.60 -35.61 -34.21
N PRO A 309 -8.64 -34.72 -33.96
CA PRO A 309 -7.48 -34.58 -34.83
C PRO A 309 -6.60 -35.83 -34.80
N GLY A 310 -5.97 -36.12 -35.95
CA GLY A 310 -5.03 -37.21 -36.12
C GLY A 310 -3.80 -37.03 -35.23
N GLY A 311 -3.32 -38.14 -34.64
CA GLY A 311 -2.12 -38.14 -33.79
C GLY A 311 -2.33 -37.65 -32.35
N ALA A 312 -3.53 -37.16 -31.99
CA ALA A 312 -3.83 -36.76 -30.60
C ALA A 312 -3.63 -37.89 -29.59
N ALA A 313 -4.03 -39.12 -29.94
CA ALA A 313 -3.85 -40.31 -29.09
C ALA A 313 -2.38 -40.70 -28.87
N ALA A 314 -1.48 -40.26 -29.76
CA ALA A 314 -0.04 -40.52 -29.67
C ALA A 314 0.73 -39.37 -28.98
N THR A 315 0.03 -38.33 -28.51
CA THR A 315 0.63 -37.12 -27.96
C THR A 315 0.47 -37.07 -26.44
N PRO A 316 1.49 -36.65 -25.69
CA PRO A 316 1.36 -36.43 -24.25
C PRO A 316 0.29 -35.38 -23.91
N VAL A 317 -0.48 -35.66 -22.86
CA VAL A 317 -1.37 -34.69 -22.24
C VAL A 317 -0.62 -34.06 -21.06
N TRP A 318 -0.45 -32.75 -21.09
CA TRP A 318 0.24 -32.00 -20.04
C TRP A 318 -0.78 -31.59 -18.97
N HIS A 319 -0.72 -32.24 -17.81
CA HIS A 319 -1.66 -31.99 -16.72
C HIS A 319 -1.27 -30.79 -15.86
N HIS A 320 0.03 -30.47 -15.78
CA HIS A 320 0.56 -29.43 -14.91
C HIS A 320 1.27 -28.34 -15.72
N PHE A 321 1.03 -27.08 -15.35
CA PHE A 321 1.77 -25.91 -15.80
C PHE A 321 1.93 -24.94 -14.63
N ASP A 322 3.14 -24.42 -14.42
CA ASP A 322 3.37 -23.36 -13.44
C ASP A 322 4.23 -22.23 -14.02
N LEU A 323 3.98 -21.03 -13.52
CA LEU A 323 4.81 -19.85 -13.64
C LEU A 323 5.29 -19.50 -12.22
N ARG A 324 6.58 -19.66 -11.97
CA ARG A 324 7.19 -19.39 -10.66
C ARG A 324 8.14 -18.21 -10.76
N GLN A 325 7.87 -17.15 -10.01
CA GLN A 325 8.85 -16.10 -9.76
C GLN A 325 9.64 -16.48 -8.50
N ASP A 326 10.87 -16.94 -8.67
CA ASP A 326 11.71 -17.40 -7.55
C ASP A 326 12.62 -16.30 -6.97
N SER A 327 12.80 -15.19 -7.69
CA SER A 327 13.49 -13.98 -7.22
C SER A 327 12.91 -12.73 -7.87
N ALA A 328 13.28 -11.53 -7.42
CA ALA A 328 12.87 -10.28 -8.07
C ALA A 328 13.32 -10.14 -9.55
N ASP A 329 14.25 -10.99 -10.02
CA ASP A 329 14.84 -10.91 -11.35
C ASP A 329 14.79 -12.23 -12.13
N HIS A 330 14.08 -13.24 -11.64
CA HIS A 330 13.98 -14.50 -12.35
C HIS A 330 12.61 -15.16 -12.17
N PHE A 331 12.05 -15.60 -13.29
CA PHE A 331 10.94 -16.54 -13.32
C PHE A 331 11.30 -17.75 -14.16
N VAL A 332 10.65 -18.87 -13.87
CA VAL A 332 10.69 -20.10 -14.66
C VAL A 332 9.27 -20.60 -14.92
N VAL A 333 9.08 -21.24 -16.07
CA VAL A 333 7.83 -21.93 -16.45
C VAL A 333 8.12 -23.41 -16.57
N HIS A 334 7.36 -24.25 -15.87
CA HIS A 334 7.41 -25.69 -16.07
C HIS A 334 6.11 -26.26 -16.60
N LYS A 335 6.20 -27.48 -17.13
CA LYS A 335 5.05 -28.32 -17.43
C LYS A 335 5.32 -29.79 -17.14
N GLY A 336 4.27 -30.56 -16.86
CA GLY A 336 4.37 -31.98 -16.52
C GLY A 336 3.15 -32.81 -16.93
N CYS A 337 3.35 -34.12 -17.12
CA CYS A 337 2.27 -35.08 -17.42
C CYS A 337 1.60 -35.65 -16.16
N GLY A 338 1.76 -34.99 -15.01
CA GLY A 338 1.25 -35.40 -13.69
C GLY A 338 2.36 -35.75 -12.69
N ASP A 339 1.99 -35.86 -11.41
CA ASP A 339 2.92 -35.88 -10.25
C ASP A 339 3.90 -37.07 -10.20
N ARG A 340 3.62 -38.14 -10.96
CA ARG A 340 4.50 -39.32 -11.04
C ARG A 340 5.66 -39.15 -12.03
N PHE A 341 5.67 -38.07 -12.81
CA PHE A 341 6.62 -37.82 -13.87
C PHE A 341 7.43 -36.55 -13.59
N THR A 342 8.64 -36.49 -14.12
CA THR A 342 9.48 -35.30 -14.05
C THR A 342 8.80 -34.11 -14.72
N ARG A 343 8.80 -32.96 -14.05
CA ARG A 343 8.45 -31.66 -14.67
C ARG A 343 9.61 -31.21 -15.57
N ILE A 344 9.29 -30.69 -16.74
CA ILE A 344 10.29 -30.09 -17.63
C ILE A 344 10.18 -28.57 -17.60
N GLU A 345 11.32 -27.89 -17.66
CA GLU A 345 11.37 -26.46 -17.89
C GLU A 345 10.95 -26.18 -19.35
N ALA A 346 9.96 -25.31 -19.53
CA ALA A 346 9.49 -24.89 -20.84
C ALA A 346 10.17 -23.59 -21.29
N THR A 347 10.34 -22.63 -20.36
CA THR A 347 11.02 -21.36 -20.60
C THR A 347 11.32 -20.67 -19.27
N HIS A 348 12.11 -19.61 -19.30
CA HIS A 348 12.42 -18.78 -18.14
C HIS A 348 12.71 -17.35 -18.60
N GLY A 349 12.74 -16.40 -17.67
CA GLY A 349 12.98 -15.00 -17.98
C GLY A 349 13.17 -14.19 -16.73
N ARG A 350 12.96 -12.86 -16.82
CA ARG A 350 13.31 -11.94 -15.73
C ARG A 350 12.13 -11.66 -14.80
N ARG A 351 11.12 -10.91 -15.23
CA ARG A 351 9.99 -10.48 -14.38
C ARG A 351 8.67 -10.79 -15.03
N ALA A 352 7.98 -11.81 -14.52
CA ALA A 352 6.70 -12.19 -15.08
C ALA A 352 5.60 -11.19 -14.68
N ALA A 353 4.68 -10.91 -15.59
CA ALA A 353 3.55 -10.02 -15.36
C ALA A 353 2.51 -10.59 -14.36
N GLY A 354 2.62 -11.88 -14.00
CA GLY A 354 1.80 -12.48 -12.94
C GLY A 354 0.38 -12.81 -13.39
N ALA A 355 0.24 -13.50 -14.53
CA ALA A 355 -1.06 -13.94 -15.04
C ALA A 355 -1.05 -15.42 -15.41
N ILE A 356 -2.16 -16.11 -15.17
CA ILE A 356 -2.41 -17.49 -15.61
C ILE A 356 -3.86 -17.64 -16.05
N ALA A 357 -4.10 -18.41 -17.11
CA ALA A 357 -5.46 -18.75 -17.53
C ALA A 357 -5.53 -20.09 -18.24
N ILE A 358 -6.68 -20.75 -18.15
CA ILE A 358 -7.00 -21.97 -18.89
C ILE A 358 -8.38 -21.83 -19.56
N THR A 359 -8.44 -22.13 -20.86
CA THR A 359 -9.69 -22.23 -21.64
C THR A 359 -9.85 -23.63 -22.22
N ASP A 360 -11.09 -24.04 -22.46
CA ASP A 360 -11.43 -25.25 -23.21
C ASP A 360 -11.76 -25.01 -24.70
N GLY A 361 -11.53 -23.79 -25.19
CA GLY A 361 -11.85 -23.34 -26.55
C GLY A 361 -13.18 -22.58 -26.65
N HIS A 362 -13.99 -22.57 -25.57
CA HIS A 362 -15.24 -21.82 -25.50
C HIS A 362 -15.31 -20.90 -24.29
N ASP A 363 -14.98 -21.43 -23.13
CA ASP A 363 -14.99 -20.69 -21.86
C ASP A 363 -13.73 -21.04 -21.07
N GLY A 364 -13.53 -20.38 -19.95
CA GLY A 364 -12.45 -20.70 -19.04
C GLY A 364 -12.37 -19.72 -17.89
N PHE A 365 -11.24 -19.79 -17.18
CA PHE A 365 -10.97 -18.90 -16.08
C PHE A 365 -9.48 -18.56 -15.96
N GLY A 366 -9.17 -17.41 -15.36
CA GLY A 366 -7.79 -17.02 -15.09
C GLY A 366 -7.64 -16.12 -13.86
N PHE A 367 -6.39 -15.97 -13.43
CA PHE A 367 -5.96 -15.08 -12.35
C PHE A 367 -4.89 -14.11 -12.85
N GLY A 368 -5.00 -12.86 -12.44
CA GLY A 368 -3.92 -11.89 -12.43
C GLY A 368 -3.58 -11.54 -10.99
N MET A 369 -2.29 -11.43 -10.68
CA MET A 369 -1.82 -11.08 -9.36
C MET A 369 -1.08 -9.75 -9.44
N ARG A 370 -1.55 -8.77 -8.66
CA ARG A 370 -0.86 -7.50 -8.50
C ARG A 370 0.46 -7.73 -7.77
N ASP A 371 1.50 -7.00 -8.15
CA ASP A 371 2.82 -7.03 -7.51
C ASP A 371 3.49 -8.42 -7.49
N PHE A 372 3.17 -9.29 -8.47
CA PHE A 372 3.58 -10.70 -8.51
C PHE A 372 5.08 -10.90 -8.33
N TRP A 373 5.91 -10.23 -9.13
CA TRP A 373 7.36 -10.40 -9.05
C TRP A 373 7.99 -9.56 -7.93
N GLN A 374 7.36 -8.43 -7.58
CA GLN A 374 7.78 -7.58 -6.49
C GLN A 374 7.64 -8.29 -5.14
N THR A 375 6.68 -9.20 -5.00
CA THR A 375 6.40 -9.94 -3.76
C THR A 375 6.95 -11.36 -3.73
N HIS A 376 7.94 -11.67 -4.57
CA HIS A 376 8.56 -12.99 -4.66
C HIS A 376 9.01 -13.57 -3.30
N PRO A 377 9.13 -14.92 -3.19
CA PRO A 377 8.73 -15.91 -4.18
C PRO A 377 7.21 -15.99 -4.33
N SER A 378 6.73 -16.12 -5.57
CA SER A 378 5.31 -16.20 -5.94
C SER A 378 5.12 -17.21 -7.05
N ALA A 379 3.97 -17.88 -7.13
CA ALA A 379 3.69 -18.80 -8.23
C ALA A 379 2.23 -18.82 -8.67
N LEU A 380 2.01 -19.12 -9.94
CA LEU A 380 0.70 -19.35 -10.53
C LEU A 380 0.72 -20.72 -11.20
N ALA A 381 -0.22 -21.60 -10.88
CA ALA A 381 -0.22 -22.97 -11.38
C ALA A 381 -1.59 -23.43 -11.88
N VAL A 382 -1.59 -24.30 -12.88
CA VAL A 382 -2.73 -25.13 -13.27
C VAL A 382 -2.34 -26.60 -13.12
N ASP A 383 -3.15 -27.34 -12.37
CA ASP A 383 -3.09 -28.79 -12.24
C ASP A 383 -4.30 -29.45 -12.91
N ASP A 384 -4.17 -30.73 -13.24
CA ASP A 384 -5.22 -31.55 -13.85
C ASP A 384 -5.83 -30.95 -15.13
N ALA A 385 -5.02 -30.22 -15.91
CA ALA A 385 -5.45 -29.55 -17.14
C ALA A 385 -6.00 -30.52 -18.21
N GLY A 386 -5.61 -31.80 -18.14
CA GLY A 386 -6.11 -32.89 -18.99
C GLY A 386 -7.44 -33.51 -18.55
N GLU A 387 -7.93 -33.21 -17.34
CA GLU A 387 -9.11 -33.85 -16.74
C GLU A 387 -10.40 -33.03 -16.94
N ALA A 388 -11.57 -33.56 -16.59
CA ALA A 388 -12.84 -32.82 -16.70
C ALA A 388 -12.89 -31.54 -15.83
N THR A 389 -12.01 -31.43 -14.84
CA THR A 389 -11.89 -30.25 -13.97
C THR A 389 -10.42 -30.02 -13.66
N ALA A 390 -9.92 -28.85 -14.02
CA ALA A 390 -8.58 -28.41 -13.62
C ALA A 390 -8.62 -27.67 -12.28
N ARG A 391 -7.50 -27.59 -11.59
CA ARG A 391 -7.30 -26.67 -10.47
C ARG A 391 -6.40 -25.54 -10.91
N ILE A 392 -6.82 -24.30 -10.72
CA ILE A 392 -5.97 -23.12 -10.89
C ILE A 392 -5.65 -22.57 -9.51
N THR A 393 -4.38 -22.28 -9.25
CA THR A 393 -3.89 -21.84 -7.95
C THR A 393 -3.00 -20.61 -8.09
N ALA A 394 -3.29 -19.57 -7.31
CA ALA A 394 -2.38 -18.47 -7.06
C ALA A 394 -1.69 -18.69 -5.72
N TRP A 395 -0.40 -19.03 -5.75
CA TRP A 395 0.45 -19.18 -4.58
C TRP A 395 1.08 -17.84 -4.24
N LEU A 396 0.61 -17.27 -3.12
CA LEU A 396 1.17 -16.07 -2.51
C LEU A 396 2.54 -16.39 -1.89
N TRP A 397 2.68 -17.60 -1.35
CA TRP A 397 3.96 -18.23 -1.05
C TRP A 397 3.95 -19.65 -1.63
N PRO A 398 4.89 -20.00 -2.53
CA PRO A 398 4.93 -21.31 -3.18
C PRO A 398 5.07 -22.48 -2.21
N THR A 399 4.87 -23.69 -2.75
CA THR A 399 4.94 -24.91 -1.95
C THR A 399 6.37 -25.21 -1.49
N PRO A 400 6.56 -26.09 -0.48
CA PRO A 400 7.89 -26.47 0.00
C PRO A 400 8.81 -27.16 -1.03
N ASP A 401 8.25 -27.63 -2.15
CA ASP A 401 9.03 -28.17 -3.27
C ASP A 401 9.64 -27.05 -4.13
N ASP A 402 9.09 -25.83 -4.02
CA ASP A 402 9.39 -24.67 -4.85
C ASP A 402 10.05 -23.51 -4.09
N ALA A 403 9.79 -23.38 -2.79
CA ALA A 403 10.36 -22.37 -1.90
C ALA A 403 10.53 -22.93 -0.47
N PRO A 404 11.53 -22.48 0.30
CA PRO A 404 11.64 -22.87 1.72
C PRO A 404 10.44 -22.36 2.52
N ALA A 405 10.14 -22.97 3.67
CA ALA A 405 9.15 -22.41 4.60
C ALA A 405 9.66 -21.07 5.17
N MET A 406 8.75 -20.10 5.35
CA MET A 406 9.07 -18.76 5.85
C MET A 406 9.71 -18.82 7.23
N ASP A 407 10.88 -18.20 7.38
CA ASP A 407 11.55 -18.02 8.66
C ASP A 407 11.26 -16.61 9.20
N LEU A 408 10.38 -16.54 10.20
CA LEU A 408 9.94 -15.27 10.81
C LEU A 408 10.60 -15.01 12.17
N ARG A 409 11.58 -15.84 12.55
CA ARG A 409 12.29 -15.70 13.82
C ARG A 409 13.07 -14.39 13.86
N HIS A 410 13.40 -13.96 15.07
CA HIS A 410 14.35 -12.86 15.23
C HIS A 410 15.71 -13.26 14.64
N TYR A 411 16.41 -12.31 14.04
CA TYR A 411 17.64 -12.56 13.30
C TYR A 411 18.86 -12.84 14.19
N THR A 412 18.72 -12.71 15.51
CA THR A 412 19.76 -12.87 16.53
C THR A 412 19.15 -13.17 17.91
N ASP A 413 19.91 -13.77 18.83
CA ASP A 413 19.51 -14.07 20.21
C ASP A 413 19.71 -12.89 21.19
N ARG A 414 20.27 -11.78 20.72
CA ARG A 414 20.61 -10.61 21.55
C ARG A 414 20.36 -9.28 20.83
N ILE A 415 20.11 -8.24 21.60
CA ILE A 415 20.14 -6.84 21.15
C ILE A 415 21.59 -6.39 21.09
N HIS A 416 21.99 -5.71 20.01
CA HIS A 416 23.37 -5.25 19.84
C HIS A 416 23.49 -3.74 20.14
N GLY A 417 23.85 -3.33 21.37
CA GLY A 417 24.38 -1.98 21.60
C GLY A 417 25.78 -1.86 20.98
N PRO A 418 26.13 -0.86 20.13
CA PRO A 418 25.64 0.52 19.93
C PRO A 418 24.57 0.74 18.84
N MET A 419 23.99 -0.32 18.27
CA MET A 419 22.98 -0.19 17.23
C MET A 419 21.66 0.29 17.85
N TYR A 420 20.87 1.08 17.12
CA TYR A 420 19.65 1.75 17.60
C TYR A 420 18.56 0.83 18.20
N GLU A 421 18.73 -0.48 18.14
CA GLU A 421 17.79 -1.48 18.68
C GLU A 421 17.52 -1.32 20.18
N ALA A 422 18.45 -0.70 20.91
CA ALA A 422 18.55 -0.76 22.36
C ALA A 422 17.90 0.41 23.13
N TYR A 423 17.02 1.24 22.55
CA TYR A 423 16.56 2.46 23.27
C TYR A 423 15.74 2.19 24.55
N GLN A 424 15.14 0.99 24.71
CA GLN A 424 14.55 0.56 26.00
C GLN A 424 15.57 -0.09 26.95
N CYS A 425 16.77 -0.41 26.46
CA CYS A 425 17.93 -0.72 27.28
C CYS A 425 18.68 0.60 27.51
N LEU A 426 18.27 1.37 28.51
CA LEU A 426 19.05 2.53 29.01
C LEU A 426 20.47 2.14 29.47
N ASN A 427 20.83 0.86 29.40
CA ASN A 427 22.19 0.37 29.36
C ASN A 427 22.58 0.08 27.91
N TRP A 428 23.58 0.80 27.39
CA TRP A 428 24.28 0.55 26.12
C TRP A 428 24.96 -0.83 26.01
N GLU A 429 24.70 -1.72 26.97
CA GLU A 429 25.24 -3.08 27.03
C GLU A 429 24.37 -4.02 26.20
N ALA A 430 25.01 -4.89 25.41
CA ALA A 430 24.29 -5.95 24.71
C ALA A 430 23.58 -6.86 25.74
N GLY A 431 22.28 -7.07 25.53
CA GLY A 431 21.42 -7.93 26.35
C GLY A 431 20.64 -8.91 25.48
N PRO A 432 19.95 -9.92 26.05
CA PRO A 432 19.12 -10.82 25.25
C PRO A 432 18.04 -10.02 24.49
N ALA A 433 17.72 -10.45 23.27
CA ALA A 433 16.54 -9.93 22.57
C ALA A 433 15.31 -10.24 23.42
N ASP A 434 14.40 -9.27 23.56
CA ASP A 434 13.12 -9.52 24.24
C ASP A 434 12.26 -10.38 23.29
N PRO A 435 12.13 -11.69 23.53
CA PRO A 435 11.43 -12.56 22.60
C PRO A 435 9.93 -12.26 22.56
N GLU A 436 9.38 -11.58 23.57
CA GLU A 436 7.97 -11.19 23.62
C GLU A 436 7.70 -9.97 22.75
N ARG A 437 8.67 -9.04 22.61
CA ARG A 437 8.54 -7.81 21.80
C ARG A 437 9.12 -7.94 20.40
N SER A 438 10.23 -8.65 20.24
CA SER A 438 10.99 -8.75 18.99
C SER A 438 10.59 -9.98 18.17
N ASN A 439 9.31 -10.12 17.84
CA ASN A 439 8.76 -11.26 17.10
C ASN A 439 7.69 -10.86 16.08
N ALA A 440 7.39 -11.77 15.16
CA ALA A 440 6.43 -11.59 14.08
C ALA A 440 4.96 -11.75 14.48
N LEU A 441 4.64 -12.02 15.75
CA LEU A 441 3.25 -12.27 16.16
C LEU A 441 2.39 -11.05 15.83
N GLY A 442 1.42 -11.26 14.96
CA GLY A 442 0.44 -10.25 14.58
C GLY A 442 0.80 -9.38 13.39
N ILE A 443 1.93 -9.59 12.72
CA ILE A 443 2.15 -8.97 11.41
C ILE A 443 1.17 -9.54 10.38
N ALA A 444 0.81 -8.74 9.38
CA ALA A 444 -0.11 -9.12 8.32
C ALA A 444 0.53 -8.99 6.93
N ARG A 445 -0.15 -9.54 5.92
CA ARG A 445 0.14 -9.25 4.51
C ARG A 445 -1.12 -9.31 3.66
N THR A 446 -1.33 -8.26 2.86
CA THR A 446 -2.45 -8.14 1.92
C THR A 446 -2.00 -8.35 0.47
N HIS A 447 -2.81 -9.08 -0.28
CA HIS A 447 -2.60 -9.41 -1.68
C HIS A 447 -3.85 -9.04 -2.50
N GLU A 448 -3.64 -8.63 -3.74
CA GLU A 448 -4.70 -8.24 -4.65
C GLU A 448 -4.65 -9.09 -5.92
N LEU A 449 -5.78 -9.75 -6.21
CA LEU A 449 -5.95 -10.61 -7.37
C LEU A 449 -7.13 -10.13 -8.21
N MET A 450 -7.01 -10.30 -9.52
CA MET A 450 -8.08 -10.15 -10.48
C MET A 450 -8.47 -11.52 -11.00
N LEU A 451 -9.73 -11.89 -10.87
CA LEU A 451 -10.27 -13.16 -11.38
C LEU A 451 -11.02 -12.88 -12.68
N TRP A 452 -10.68 -13.62 -13.74
CA TRP A 452 -11.22 -13.39 -15.07
C TRP A 452 -12.01 -14.60 -15.55
N PRO A 453 -13.33 -14.48 -15.72
CA PRO A 453 -14.03 -15.26 -16.71
C PRO A 453 -13.38 -15.01 -18.08
N ILE A 454 -13.01 -16.05 -18.81
CA ILE A 454 -12.45 -15.93 -20.17
C ILE A 454 -13.33 -16.65 -21.18
N THR A 455 -13.15 -16.28 -22.44
CA THR A 455 -13.95 -16.78 -23.57
C THR A 455 -13.06 -17.47 -24.59
N GLY A 456 -13.64 -18.24 -25.50
CA GLY A 456 -12.92 -18.94 -26.56
C GLY A 456 -12.20 -18.00 -27.54
N SER A 457 -12.62 -16.72 -27.61
CA SER A 457 -11.94 -15.68 -28.39
C SER A 457 -10.72 -15.07 -27.68
N THR A 458 -10.45 -15.43 -26.42
CA THR A 458 -9.30 -14.92 -25.66
C THR A 458 -8.00 -15.41 -26.31
N GLY A 459 -7.22 -14.45 -26.82
CA GLY A 459 -5.90 -14.66 -27.41
C GLY A 459 -4.77 -14.17 -26.50
N ARG A 460 -3.55 -14.23 -27.02
CA ARG A 460 -2.35 -13.75 -26.27
C ARG A 460 -2.42 -12.26 -25.95
N GLU A 461 -2.94 -11.44 -26.85
CA GLU A 461 -3.04 -9.99 -26.67
C GLU A 461 -4.01 -9.62 -25.53
N ASP A 462 -5.15 -10.31 -25.45
CA ASP A 462 -6.14 -10.19 -24.36
C ASP A 462 -5.50 -10.54 -23.01
N ILE A 463 -4.81 -11.69 -22.92
CA ILE A 463 -4.11 -12.07 -21.68
C ILE A 463 -3.01 -11.07 -21.30
N ALA A 464 -2.24 -10.57 -22.28
CA ALA A 464 -1.23 -9.55 -22.02
C ALA A 464 -1.86 -8.25 -21.49
N GLU A 465 -3.02 -7.85 -22.02
CA GLU A 465 -3.77 -6.69 -21.52
C GLU A 465 -4.25 -6.89 -20.08
N ARG A 466 -4.90 -8.03 -19.79
CA ARG A 466 -5.38 -8.37 -18.45
C ARG A 466 -4.26 -8.48 -17.42
N ALA A 467 -3.11 -9.03 -17.82
CA ALA A 467 -1.92 -9.09 -16.98
C ALA A 467 -1.42 -7.68 -16.62
N ARG A 468 -1.31 -6.78 -17.62
CA ARG A 468 -0.89 -5.39 -17.39
C ARG A 468 -1.84 -4.63 -16.47
N THR A 469 -3.16 -4.72 -16.71
CA THR A 469 -4.15 -4.00 -15.89
C THR A 469 -4.30 -4.58 -14.48
N SER A 470 -3.92 -5.84 -14.26
CA SER A 470 -3.89 -6.44 -12.93
C SER A 470 -2.61 -6.11 -12.17
N ALA A 471 -1.47 -6.02 -12.87
CA ALA A 471 -0.20 -5.60 -12.30
C ALA A 471 -0.19 -4.10 -11.94
N THR A 472 -0.77 -3.26 -12.81
CA THR A 472 -0.90 -1.80 -12.60
C THR A 472 -2.34 -1.36 -12.89
N PRO A 473 -3.25 -1.42 -11.90
CA PRO A 473 -4.64 -0.99 -12.08
C PRO A 473 -4.75 0.49 -12.47
N PRO A 474 -5.53 0.83 -13.52
CA PRO A 474 -5.82 2.20 -13.88
C PRO A 474 -6.46 2.99 -12.73
N LEU A 475 -6.01 4.22 -12.54
CA LEU A 475 -6.50 5.12 -11.50
C LEU A 475 -6.69 6.53 -12.07
N LEU A 476 -7.80 7.18 -11.72
CA LEU A 476 -8.02 8.59 -12.02
C LEU A 476 -7.58 9.48 -10.85
N VAL A 477 -6.92 10.59 -11.16
CA VAL A 477 -6.40 11.55 -10.17
C VAL A 477 -6.69 12.99 -10.59
N CYS A 478 -6.78 13.88 -9.60
CA CYS A 478 -6.85 15.33 -9.81
C CYS A 478 -5.48 15.92 -10.18
N SER A 479 -5.46 17.18 -10.61
CA SER A 479 -4.21 17.92 -10.79
C SER A 479 -3.64 18.38 -9.44
N PRO A 480 -2.31 18.63 -9.36
CA PRO A 480 -1.67 19.26 -8.20
C PRO A 480 -2.39 20.53 -7.71
N GLU A 481 -2.80 21.40 -8.62
CA GLU A 481 -3.51 22.65 -8.30
C GLU A 481 -4.80 22.38 -7.54
N HIS A 482 -5.59 21.40 -7.99
CA HIS A 482 -6.84 21.02 -7.32
C HIS A 482 -6.58 20.43 -5.93
N TYR A 483 -5.55 19.60 -5.76
CA TYR A 483 -5.20 19.08 -4.43
C TYR A 483 -4.84 20.22 -3.46
N ARG A 484 -4.03 21.18 -3.90
CA ARG A 484 -3.69 22.38 -3.11
C ARG A 484 -4.95 23.18 -2.77
N ASP A 485 -5.76 23.51 -3.77
CA ASP A 485 -6.92 24.39 -3.63
C ASP A 485 -8.06 23.77 -2.84
N SER A 486 -8.10 22.44 -2.76
CA SER A 486 -9.06 21.73 -1.91
C SER A 486 -8.82 21.92 -0.40
N GLY A 487 -7.59 22.22 0.01
CA GLY A 487 -7.18 22.23 1.42
C GLY A 487 -7.23 20.87 2.13
N ALA A 488 -7.61 19.79 1.44
CA ALA A 488 -7.83 18.48 2.05
C ALA A 488 -6.54 17.66 2.29
N CYS A 489 -5.39 18.18 1.85
CA CYS A 489 -4.11 17.48 1.80
C CYS A 489 -2.99 18.18 2.61
N GLY A 490 -3.35 19.00 3.60
CA GLY A 490 -2.40 19.72 4.45
C GLY A 490 -1.73 20.92 3.77
N ILE A 491 -0.67 21.45 4.39
CA ILE A 491 0.03 22.67 3.97
C ILE A 491 1.26 22.32 3.13
N TRP A 492 1.28 22.77 1.87
CA TRP A 492 2.43 22.63 0.96
C TRP A 492 2.24 23.55 -0.26
N ALA A 493 3.33 23.86 -0.96
CA ALA A 493 3.32 24.70 -2.17
C ALA A 493 3.52 23.88 -3.45
N LEU A 494 2.92 24.33 -4.56
CA LEU A 494 3.24 23.82 -5.89
C LEU A 494 4.73 24.04 -6.22
N LEU A 495 5.21 23.31 -7.22
CA LEU A 495 6.53 23.59 -7.79
C LEU A 495 6.54 24.97 -8.44
N ASP A 496 7.56 25.78 -8.15
CA ASP A 496 7.75 27.09 -8.75
C ASP A 496 9.06 27.14 -9.55
N ARG A 497 8.91 27.14 -10.88
CA ARG A 497 10.04 27.23 -11.82
C ARG A 497 10.38 28.67 -12.21
N SER A 498 9.61 29.65 -11.75
CA SER A 498 9.75 31.05 -12.13
C SER A 498 10.64 31.84 -11.17
N HIS A 499 10.63 31.50 -9.88
CA HIS A 499 11.50 32.12 -8.88
C HIS A 499 12.82 31.34 -8.72
N PRO A 500 14.01 31.96 -8.91
CA PRO A 500 15.29 31.24 -8.90
C PRO A 500 15.55 30.40 -7.63
N SER A 501 15.31 30.96 -6.44
CA SER A 501 15.50 30.23 -5.18
C SER A 501 14.50 29.07 -5.00
N ALA A 502 13.23 29.26 -5.35
CA ALA A 502 12.23 28.20 -5.29
C ALA A 502 12.60 27.06 -6.25
N HIS A 503 12.98 27.43 -7.49
CA HIS A 503 13.39 26.48 -8.50
C HIS A 503 14.59 25.63 -8.04
N ALA A 504 15.60 26.25 -7.42
CA ALA A 504 16.77 25.53 -6.90
C ALA A 504 16.40 24.55 -5.78
N LEU A 505 15.54 24.95 -4.84
CA LEU A 505 15.05 24.09 -3.76
C LEU A 505 14.21 22.93 -4.30
N ASP A 506 13.34 23.20 -5.27
CA ASP A 506 12.52 22.17 -5.93
C ASP A 506 13.39 21.16 -6.68
N MET A 507 14.43 21.62 -7.38
CA MET A 507 15.38 20.74 -8.05
C MET A 507 16.10 19.80 -7.06
N GLN A 508 16.51 20.30 -5.90
CA GLN A 508 17.10 19.45 -4.84
C GLN A 508 16.10 18.43 -4.30
N ALA A 509 14.86 18.87 -4.01
CA ALA A 509 13.81 17.99 -3.51
C ALA A 509 13.46 16.89 -4.52
N GLU A 510 13.38 17.21 -5.82
CA GLU A 510 13.15 16.24 -6.88
C GLU A 510 14.32 15.28 -7.09
N ALA A 511 15.57 15.76 -7.05
CA ALA A 511 16.75 14.90 -7.17
C ALA A 511 16.83 13.86 -6.05
N MET A 512 16.43 14.25 -4.84
CA MET A 512 16.30 13.35 -3.70
C MET A 512 15.20 12.30 -3.93
N LEU A 513 14.03 12.69 -4.42
CA LEU A 513 12.96 11.74 -4.76
C LEU A 513 13.39 10.75 -5.86
N ASP A 514 14.03 11.25 -6.91
CA ASP A 514 14.57 10.43 -8.01
C ASP A 514 15.59 9.41 -7.51
N HIS A 515 16.38 9.77 -6.51
CA HIS A 515 17.30 8.84 -5.85
C HIS A 515 16.54 7.67 -5.21
N TYR A 516 15.54 7.92 -4.36
CA TYR A 516 14.81 6.84 -3.68
C TYR A 516 14.02 5.96 -4.66
N VAL A 517 13.35 6.55 -5.65
CA VAL A 517 12.67 5.80 -6.71
C VAL A 517 13.65 4.86 -7.42
N ALA A 518 14.86 5.33 -7.72
CA ALA A 518 15.90 4.50 -8.34
C ALA A 518 16.49 3.45 -7.38
N GLU A 519 16.59 3.74 -6.08
CA GLU A 519 17.14 2.80 -5.09
C GLU A 519 16.26 1.59 -4.86
N VAL A 520 14.93 1.71 -4.92
CA VAL A 520 14.00 0.56 -4.87
C VAL A 520 14.43 -0.52 -5.86
N GLU A 521 14.67 -0.10 -7.11
CA GLU A 521 15.16 -1.00 -8.15
C GLU A 521 16.60 -1.43 -7.87
N ARG A 522 17.55 -0.51 -7.64
CA ARG A 522 18.98 -0.85 -7.49
C ARG A 522 19.28 -1.82 -6.35
N GLN A 523 18.61 -1.65 -5.22
CA GLN A 523 18.80 -2.45 -4.01
C GLN A 523 17.92 -3.69 -3.97
N ARG A 524 16.97 -3.81 -4.93
CA ARG A 524 15.96 -4.87 -4.94
C ARG A 524 15.18 -4.91 -3.63
N TRP A 525 14.61 -3.77 -3.22
CA TRP A 525 13.68 -3.70 -2.09
C TRP A 525 12.33 -4.32 -2.48
N TYR A 526 12.40 -5.62 -2.74
CA TYR A 526 11.35 -6.52 -3.19
C TYR A 526 11.38 -7.75 -2.30
N GLY A 527 10.28 -8.47 -2.25
CA GLY A 527 10.12 -9.69 -1.47
C GLY A 527 8.83 -9.68 -0.69
N PHE A 528 8.34 -10.87 -0.33
CA PHE A 528 7.05 -11.07 0.30
C PHE A 528 6.80 -10.15 1.51
N TRP A 529 7.78 -10.01 2.41
CA TRP A 529 7.68 -9.17 3.61
C TRP A 529 8.32 -7.79 3.45
N HIS A 530 8.96 -7.48 2.32
CA HIS A 530 9.82 -6.29 2.19
C HIS A 530 9.29 -5.26 1.20
N TYR A 531 8.58 -5.72 0.16
CA TYR A 531 8.15 -4.83 -0.91
C TYR A 531 7.18 -3.77 -0.37
N GLY A 532 7.62 -2.51 -0.51
CA GLY A 532 6.93 -1.29 -0.12
C GLY A 532 7.76 -0.40 0.79
N ASP A 533 8.71 -0.95 1.54
CA ASP A 533 9.58 -0.17 2.43
C ASP A 533 10.91 0.27 1.77
N VAL A 534 11.63 1.14 2.46
CA VAL A 534 12.98 1.60 2.11
C VAL A 534 13.94 1.34 3.27
N MET A 535 15.24 1.45 3.04
CA MET A 535 16.21 1.41 4.15
C MET A 535 16.44 2.81 4.75
N HIS A 536 16.91 2.84 6.00
CA HIS A 536 17.03 4.02 6.85
C HIS A 536 18.38 4.72 6.70
N SER A 537 19.50 3.98 6.65
CA SER A 537 20.83 4.57 6.53
C SER A 537 21.76 3.83 5.57
N PHE A 538 22.67 4.60 4.98
CA PHE A 538 23.67 4.17 4.04
C PHE A 538 25.05 4.11 4.70
N ASP A 539 25.76 3.01 4.47
CA ASP A 539 27.16 2.86 4.86
C ASP A 539 28.05 3.38 3.71
N PRO A 540 28.75 4.51 3.87
CA PRO A 540 29.63 5.05 2.84
C PRO A 540 30.91 4.22 2.63
N LEU A 541 31.34 3.44 3.63
CA LEU A 541 32.50 2.55 3.53
C LEU A 541 32.15 1.32 2.72
N ARG A 542 30.99 0.69 2.99
CA ARG A 542 30.50 -0.48 2.22
C ARG A 542 29.81 -0.09 0.91
N ARG A 543 29.47 1.19 0.74
CA ARG A 543 28.72 1.74 -0.42
C ARG A 543 27.40 1.02 -0.66
N ARG A 544 26.66 0.75 0.42
CA ARG A 544 25.35 0.11 0.41
C ARG A 544 24.53 0.56 1.62
N TRP A 545 23.23 0.34 1.56
CA TRP A 545 22.36 0.52 2.71
C TRP A 545 22.66 -0.51 3.82
N CYS A 546 22.48 -0.09 5.07
CA CYS A 546 22.81 -0.84 6.27
C CYS A 546 21.77 -1.94 6.57
N CYS A 547 21.64 -2.95 5.71
CA CYS A 547 20.62 -4.00 5.89
C CYS A 547 20.83 -4.93 7.10
N ASP A 548 21.95 -4.78 7.82
CA ASP A 548 22.45 -5.71 8.84
C ASP A 548 22.86 -5.01 10.15
N GLU A 549 22.50 -3.73 10.33
CA GLU A 549 22.90 -2.94 11.51
C GLU A 549 21.69 -2.40 12.29
N GLY A 550 20.95 -3.29 12.96
CA GLY A 550 19.84 -2.92 13.84
C GLY A 550 18.89 -1.88 13.23
N GLY A 551 18.67 -0.78 13.94
CA GLY A 551 17.83 0.33 13.47
C GLY A 551 18.40 1.17 12.31
N TYR A 552 19.42 0.73 11.58
CA TYR A 552 19.86 1.39 10.36
C TYR A 552 19.33 0.71 9.07
N ALA A 553 18.65 -0.44 9.22
CA ALA A 553 18.13 -1.26 8.13
C ALA A 553 16.76 -0.76 7.62
N TRP A 554 15.67 -1.51 7.71
CA TRP A 554 14.35 -1.10 7.21
C TRP A 554 13.81 0.11 7.96
N ASP A 555 13.28 1.09 7.22
CA ASP A 555 12.94 2.44 7.71
C ASP A 555 11.65 2.49 8.53
N ASN A 556 10.68 1.62 8.23
CA ASN A 556 9.40 1.56 8.93
C ASN A 556 8.81 2.97 9.20
N ILE A 557 8.90 3.88 8.23
CA ILE A 557 8.45 5.28 8.26
C ILE A 557 9.03 6.16 9.39
N GLU A 558 10.23 5.85 9.88
CA GLU A 558 10.90 6.72 10.85
C GLU A 558 11.04 8.14 10.28
N CYS A 559 10.63 9.14 11.06
CA CYS A 559 10.60 10.54 10.63
C CYS A 559 9.72 10.84 9.39
N SER A 560 8.60 10.14 9.24
CA SER A 560 7.49 10.47 8.31
C SER A 560 7.80 10.35 6.82
N THR A 561 8.57 9.34 6.44
CA THR A 561 8.84 9.01 5.02
C THR A 561 7.55 8.89 4.20
N ASP A 562 6.48 8.34 4.79
CA ASP A 562 5.17 8.22 4.15
C ASP A 562 4.53 9.58 3.83
N ILE A 563 4.49 10.51 4.80
CA ILE A 563 3.93 11.85 4.60
C ILE A 563 4.74 12.60 3.54
N TRP A 564 6.07 12.48 3.57
CA TRP A 564 6.96 13.09 2.57
C TRP A 564 6.65 12.62 1.15
N LEU A 565 6.47 11.32 0.92
CA LEU A 565 6.15 10.79 -0.40
C LEU A 565 4.77 11.25 -0.90
N TRP A 566 3.76 11.27 -0.02
CA TRP A 566 2.41 11.74 -0.39
C TRP A 566 2.38 13.24 -0.70
N VAL A 567 3.02 14.08 0.12
CA VAL A 567 3.15 15.52 -0.16
C VAL A 567 3.88 15.73 -1.48
N SER A 568 4.96 14.98 -1.72
CA SER A 568 5.71 15.04 -2.98
C SER A 568 4.86 14.64 -4.21
N PHE A 569 3.98 13.64 -4.08
CA PHE A 569 3.00 13.32 -5.11
C PHE A 569 2.04 14.49 -5.35
N PHE A 570 1.47 15.09 -4.30
CA PHE A 570 0.53 16.20 -4.48
C PHE A 570 1.16 17.41 -5.15
N ARG A 571 2.43 17.70 -4.88
CA ARG A 571 3.18 18.80 -5.51
C ARG A 571 3.46 18.58 -6.99
N THR A 572 3.70 17.32 -7.40
CA THR A 572 4.27 16.98 -8.71
C THR A 572 3.26 16.31 -9.66
N GLY A 573 2.27 15.60 -9.12
CA GLY A 573 1.38 14.71 -9.86
C GLY A 573 2.06 13.50 -10.48
N ARG A 574 3.27 13.15 -10.03
CA ARG A 574 4.09 12.07 -10.60
C ARG A 574 3.59 10.67 -10.23
N ALA A 575 3.45 9.80 -11.21
CA ALA A 575 2.95 8.45 -11.02
C ALA A 575 3.90 7.52 -10.25
N ASP A 576 5.21 7.63 -10.48
CA ASP A 576 6.22 6.82 -9.78
C ASP A 576 6.19 7.08 -8.26
N LEU A 577 6.04 8.33 -7.84
CA LEU A 577 5.87 8.70 -6.44
C LEU A 577 4.56 8.19 -5.85
N PHE A 578 3.46 8.26 -6.60
CA PHE A 578 2.20 7.67 -6.15
C PHE A 578 2.36 6.16 -5.92
N ARG A 579 2.94 5.43 -6.87
CA ARG A 579 3.10 3.97 -6.77
C ARG A 579 4.05 3.57 -5.64
N MET A 580 5.11 4.34 -5.43
CA MET A 580 6.01 4.16 -4.29
C MET A 580 5.28 4.41 -2.96
N ALA A 581 4.52 5.51 -2.85
CA ALA A 581 3.75 5.85 -1.65
C ALA A 581 2.62 4.85 -1.37
N GLU A 582 1.96 4.32 -2.42
CA GLU A 582 0.94 3.28 -2.32
C GLU A 582 1.53 1.96 -1.82
N ALA A 583 2.69 1.55 -2.36
CA ALA A 583 3.39 0.34 -1.91
C ALA A 583 3.83 0.47 -0.44
N MET A 584 4.38 1.62 -0.04
CA MET A 584 4.74 1.91 1.35
C MET A 584 3.51 1.90 2.26
N ALA A 585 2.41 2.54 1.84
CA ALA A 585 1.19 2.55 2.64
C ALA A 585 0.65 1.14 2.91
N ARG A 586 0.69 0.25 1.92
CA ARG A 586 0.29 -1.15 2.07
C ARG A 586 1.26 -1.94 2.95
N HIS A 587 2.57 -1.79 2.74
CA HIS A 587 3.59 -2.45 3.55
C HIS A 587 3.48 -2.08 5.02
N VAL A 588 3.52 -0.78 5.33
CA VAL A 588 3.58 -0.31 6.72
C VAL A 588 2.29 -0.64 7.46
N SER A 589 1.15 -0.58 6.77
CA SER A 589 -0.15 -0.92 7.38
C SER A 589 -0.35 -2.40 7.67
N ASP A 590 0.50 -3.27 7.12
CA ASP A 590 0.37 -4.73 7.29
C ASP A 590 1.58 -5.32 8.03
N VAL A 591 2.79 -5.05 7.56
CA VAL A 591 4.02 -5.72 8.03
C VAL A 591 4.61 -5.02 9.26
N ASP A 592 4.59 -3.68 9.27
CA ASP A 592 5.21 -2.89 10.34
C ASP A 592 4.24 -2.63 11.51
N VAL A 593 2.98 -3.08 11.41
CA VAL A 593 1.93 -2.94 12.43
C VAL A 593 1.52 -4.32 12.94
N HIS A 594 1.32 -4.43 14.26
CA HIS A 594 0.77 -5.62 14.86
C HIS A 594 -0.76 -5.52 14.90
N HIS A 595 -1.47 -6.52 14.36
CA HIS A 595 -2.94 -6.57 14.25
C HIS A 595 -3.61 -7.45 15.30
N LEU A 596 -2.82 -8.20 16.07
CA LEU A 596 -3.27 -9.06 17.16
C LEU A 596 -2.18 -9.17 18.23
N GLY A 597 -2.49 -9.89 19.31
CA GLY A 597 -1.54 -10.10 20.40
C GLY A 597 -1.40 -8.85 21.28
N PRO A 598 -0.39 -8.82 22.17
CA PRO A 598 -0.25 -7.77 23.18
C PRO A 598 0.07 -6.38 22.60
N PHE A 599 0.56 -6.30 21.36
CA PHE A 599 0.90 -5.04 20.69
C PHE A 599 -0.08 -4.65 19.59
N ALA A 600 -1.27 -5.26 19.55
CA ALA A 600 -2.29 -4.93 18.56
C ALA A 600 -2.55 -3.41 18.49
N GLY A 601 -2.50 -2.86 17.27
CA GLY A 601 -2.65 -1.44 16.99
C GLY A 601 -1.38 -0.60 17.13
N LEU A 602 -0.23 -1.20 17.50
CA LEU A 602 1.07 -0.54 17.57
C LEU A 602 1.97 -0.98 16.42
N GLY A 603 2.85 -0.08 15.97
CA GLY A 603 3.85 -0.40 14.96
C GLY A 603 5.24 -0.62 15.55
N SER A 604 6.07 -1.37 14.82
CA SER A 604 7.43 -1.71 15.19
C SER A 604 8.41 -0.69 14.63
N ARG A 605 9.29 -0.15 15.47
CA ARG A 605 10.35 0.77 15.03
C ARG A 605 11.32 0.07 14.05
N HIS A 606 11.92 0.87 13.16
CA HIS A 606 12.95 0.50 12.18
C HIS A 606 14.02 -0.48 12.69
N ASN A 607 14.30 -1.53 11.91
CA ASN A 607 15.19 -2.65 12.29
C ASN A 607 15.61 -3.53 11.08
N VAL A 608 16.51 -4.50 11.27
CA VAL A 608 16.92 -5.52 10.28
C VAL A 608 15.76 -6.37 9.79
N THR A 609 14.85 -6.70 10.71
CA THR A 609 13.55 -7.32 10.38
C THR A 609 12.46 -6.34 10.77
N HIS A 610 11.40 -6.21 9.98
CA HIS A 610 10.34 -5.21 10.20
C HIS A 610 9.75 -5.23 11.62
N TRP A 611 9.69 -6.41 12.25
CA TRP A 611 9.18 -6.62 13.61
C TRP A 611 10.26 -6.73 14.70
N GLY A 612 11.55 -6.61 14.34
CA GLY A 612 12.68 -6.94 15.22
C GLY A 612 12.94 -5.96 16.36
N CYS A 613 12.53 -4.69 16.23
CA CYS A 613 12.72 -3.73 17.32
C CYS A 613 11.73 -3.98 18.47
N ALA A 614 12.23 -3.95 19.71
CA ALA A 614 11.39 -4.06 20.90
C ALA A 614 10.51 -2.81 21.14
N CYS A 615 10.82 -1.67 20.50
CA CYS A 615 10.01 -0.47 20.57
C CYS A 615 8.75 -0.61 19.71
N LYS A 616 7.60 -0.80 20.37
CA LYS A 616 6.27 -0.82 19.75
C LYS A 616 5.54 0.49 20.07
N GLU A 617 5.25 1.29 19.05
CA GLU A 617 4.83 2.68 19.22
C GLU A 617 3.72 3.08 18.24
N PRO A 618 2.79 3.96 18.65
CA PRO A 618 1.70 4.42 17.79
C PRO A 618 2.19 5.32 16.65
N ARG A 619 3.39 5.93 16.78
CA ARG A 619 3.98 6.78 15.74
C ARG A 619 4.24 6.05 14.41
N ILE A 620 4.33 4.71 14.46
CA ILE A 620 4.53 3.85 13.28
C ILE A 620 3.19 3.29 12.77
N SER A 621 2.15 3.20 13.61
CA SER A 621 0.83 2.68 13.22
C SER A 621 -0.19 3.75 12.83
N MET A 622 0.07 5.02 13.16
CA MET A 622 -0.84 6.14 12.90
C MET A 622 -1.18 6.33 11.40
N PRO A 623 -2.40 6.74 11.03
CA PRO A 623 -2.78 6.92 9.63
C PRO A 623 -1.81 7.76 8.79
N GLY A 624 -1.27 8.86 9.33
CA GLY A 624 -0.22 9.66 8.67
C GLY A 624 -0.50 9.94 7.18
N GLY A 625 0.47 9.62 6.32
CA GLY A 625 0.32 9.71 4.87
C GLY A 625 -0.62 8.65 4.28
N ARG A 626 -0.78 7.50 4.95
CA ARG A 626 -1.63 6.38 4.48
C ARG A 626 -3.10 6.76 4.38
N ARG A 627 -3.59 7.74 5.16
CA ARG A 627 -4.96 8.24 5.01
C ARG A 627 -5.19 8.79 3.59
N TYR A 628 -4.18 9.41 2.98
CA TYR A 628 -4.26 9.90 1.60
C TYR A 628 -4.37 8.73 0.62
N CYS A 629 -3.61 7.65 0.84
CA CYS A 629 -3.75 6.42 0.08
C CYS A 629 -5.19 5.89 0.13
N HIS A 630 -5.76 5.79 1.33
CA HIS A 630 -7.14 5.35 1.54
C HIS A 630 -8.14 6.23 0.77
N TYR A 631 -8.02 7.56 0.87
CA TYR A 631 -8.94 8.45 0.15
C TYR A 631 -8.79 8.33 -1.36
N LEU A 632 -7.57 8.38 -1.89
CA LEU A 632 -7.32 8.37 -3.33
C LEU A 632 -7.67 7.04 -4.00
N THR A 633 -7.52 5.91 -3.30
CA THR A 633 -7.72 4.55 -3.85
C THR A 633 -8.99 3.87 -3.36
N VAL A 634 -9.65 4.45 -2.36
CA VAL A 634 -10.85 3.89 -1.72
C VAL A 634 -10.57 2.51 -1.13
N ASP A 635 -9.40 2.35 -0.50
CA ASP A 635 -8.89 1.06 -0.01
C ASP A 635 -9.48 0.69 1.36
N GLU A 636 -10.34 -0.34 1.40
CA GLU A 636 -10.98 -0.80 2.64
C GLU A 636 -10.03 -1.47 3.65
N ARG A 637 -8.88 -2.02 3.23
CA ARG A 637 -7.92 -2.61 4.18
C ARG A 637 -7.27 -1.52 5.01
N LEU A 638 -6.93 -0.38 4.41
CA LEU A 638 -6.41 0.77 5.16
C LEU A 638 -7.45 1.29 6.17
N ALA A 639 -8.74 1.30 5.79
CA ALA A 639 -9.83 1.64 6.70
C ALA A 639 -9.92 0.70 7.91
N ASP A 640 -9.76 -0.61 7.72
CA ASP A 640 -9.70 -1.57 8.84
C ASP A 640 -8.56 -1.22 9.80
N VAL A 641 -7.36 -0.95 9.28
CA VAL A 641 -6.19 -0.62 10.10
C VAL A 641 -6.42 0.68 10.87
N PHE A 642 -7.05 1.69 10.26
CA PHE A 642 -7.39 2.93 10.96
C PHE A 642 -8.38 2.69 12.11
N ASP A 643 -9.31 1.75 11.96
CA ASP A 643 -10.25 1.38 13.01
C ASP A 643 -9.55 0.59 14.13
N GLU A 644 -8.58 -0.29 13.77
CA GLU A 644 -7.75 -1.05 14.70
C GLU A 644 -6.85 -0.14 15.57
N VAL A 645 -6.21 0.86 14.97
CA VAL A 645 -5.26 1.75 15.69
C VAL A 645 -5.97 2.89 16.43
N CYS A 646 -7.25 3.16 16.14
CA CYS A 646 -7.95 4.39 16.52
C CYS A 646 -7.77 4.79 17.99
N ASP A 647 -7.98 3.83 18.89
CA ASP A 647 -7.85 3.99 20.34
C ASP A 647 -6.80 3.02 20.93
N ALA A 648 -5.85 2.54 20.11
CA ALA A 648 -4.82 1.61 20.54
C ALA A 648 -3.82 2.29 21.50
N TRP A 649 -3.78 1.81 22.74
CA TRP A 649 -2.87 2.29 23.78
C TRP A 649 -2.40 1.13 24.67
N PRO A 650 -1.11 1.04 25.02
CA PRO A 650 -0.63 0.01 25.95
C PRO A 650 -1.29 0.16 27.33
N ALA A 651 -1.93 -0.89 27.82
CA ALA A 651 -2.68 -0.87 29.07
C ALA A 651 -1.82 -0.61 30.32
N ASP A 652 -0.51 -0.88 30.24
CA ASP A 652 0.48 -0.73 31.31
C ASP A 652 1.22 0.62 31.29
N ARG A 653 0.95 1.47 30.30
CA ARG A 653 1.65 2.75 30.11
C ARG A 653 0.78 3.92 30.54
N CYS A 654 1.28 4.72 31.49
CA CYS A 654 0.67 6.00 31.86
C CYS A 654 1.47 7.20 31.32
N GLU A 655 2.80 7.07 31.17
CA GLU A 655 3.63 8.17 30.68
C GLU A 655 3.56 8.31 29.15
N MET A 656 3.28 9.52 28.68
CA MET A 656 3.19 9.92 27.28
C MET A 656 4.01 11.18 27.01
N VAL A 657 4.54 11.30 25.79
CA VAL A 657 5.08 12.55 25.28
C VAL A 657 4.10 13.20 24.30
N THR A 658 3.94 14.52 24.37
CA THR A 658 3.05 15.30 23.47
C THR A 658 3.34 15.05 21.98
N ALA A 659 4.59 14.74 21.65
CA ALA A 659 4.97 14.15 20.38
C ALA A 659 6.26 13.31 20.57
N PRO A 660 6.42 12.18 19.84
CA PRO A 660 5.58 11.73 18.73
C PRO A 660 4.35 10.91 19.14
N THR A 661 4.15 10.66 20.44
CA THR A 661 3.15 9.69 20.91
C THR A 661 1.72 10.25 20.91
N TRP A 662 1.45 11.37 21.57
CA TRP A 662 0.09 11.95 21.54
C TRP A 662 -0.28 12.46 20.15
N SER A 663 0.67 13.06 19.42
CA SER A 663 0.43 13.47 18.03
C SER A 663 -0.01 12.29 17.14
N ALA A 664 0.50 11.09 17.36
CA ALA A 664 0.04 9.88 16.67
C ALA A 664 -1.42 9.53 16.99
N LEU A 665 -1.85 9.69 18.25
CA LEU A 665 -3.27 9.55 18.62
C LEU A 665 -4.13 10.67 18.00
N CYS A 666 -3.58 11.88 17.86
CA CYS A 666 -4.28 12.94 17.14
C CYS A 666 -4.52 12.59 15.67
N TRP A 667 -3.54 11.99 14.99
CA TRP A 667 -3.73 11.45 13.65
C TRP A 667 -4.87 10.42 13.61
N ASN A 668 -4.88 9.49 14.57
CA ASN A 668 -5.93 8.48 14.68
C ASN A 668 -7.32 9.12 14.84
N TRP A 669 -7.46 10.07 15.77
CA TRP A 669 -8.74 10.70 16.08
C TRP A 669 -9.22 11.67 15.02
N VAL A 670 -8.32 12.43 14.35
CA VAL A 670 -8.69 13.26 13.21
C VAL A 670 -9.21 12.38 12.07
N THR A 671 -8.51 11.29 11.75
CA THR A 671 -8.95 10.37 10.69
C THR A 671 -10.26 9.65 11.04
N ALA A 672 -10.45 9.25 12.30
CA ALA A 672 -11.71 8.67 12.73
C ALA A 672 -12.86 9.70 12.69
N TRP A 673 -12.61 10.94 13.13
CA TRP A 673 -13.58 12.02 13.11
C TRP A 673 -14.00 12.35 11.68
N GLU A 674 -13.04 12.54 10.77
CA GLU A 674 -13.34 12.89 9.39
C GLU A 674 -14.05 11.74 8.64
N ARG A 675 -13.79 10.47 8.97
CA ARG A 675 -14.43 9.27 8.35
C ARG A 675 -15.78 8.90 8.93
N THR A 676 -16.19 9.46 10.07
CA THR A 676 -17.44 9.04 10.74
C THR A 676 -18.34 10.22 11.11
N GLY A 677 -17.79 11.41 11.29
CA GLY A 677 -18.46 12.54 11.91
C GLY A 677 -18.71 12.37 13.41
N ASP A 678 -18.14 11.34 14.06
CA ASP A 678 -18.33 11.10 15.50
C ASP A 678 -17.63 12.18 16.33
N ALA A 679 -18.43 12.98 17.03
CA ALA A 679 -17.98 14.08 17.86
C ALA A 679 -17.09 13.64 19.04
N ARG A 680 -17.13 12.36 19.43
CA ARG A 680 -16.26 11.82 20.50
C ARG A 680 -14.78 12.06 20.22
N TYR A 681 -14.34 11.86 18.98
CA TYR A 681 -12.95 12.03 18.60
C TYR A 681 -12.54 13.51 18.55
N ARG A 682 -13.43 14.39 18.06
CA ARG A 682 -13.27 15.84 18.19
C ARG A 682 -13.07 16.25 19.65
N ASP A 683 -13.89 15.71 20.54
CA ASP A 683 -13.86 16.08 21.96
C ASP A 683 -12.58 15.55 22.65
N LYS A 684 -12.05 14.39 22.25
CA LYS A 684 -10.72 13.91 22.69
C LYS A 684 -9.60 14.88 22.28
N LEU A 685 -9.59 15.31 21.02
CA LEU A 685 -8.62 16.28 20.49
C LEU A 685 -8.68 17.60 21.28
N LEU A 686 -9.88 18.16 21.45
CA LEU A 686 -10.07 19.41 22.19
C LEU A 686 -9.63 19.30 23.66
N ARG A 687 -9.85 18.17 24.32
CA ARG A 687 -9.37 17.95 25.69
C ARG A 687 -7.84 18.01 25.75
N GLY A 688 -7.15 17.17 24.97
CA GLY A 688 -5.68 17.19 24.96
C GLY A 688 -5.08 18.53 24.52
N MET A 689 -5.71 19.24 23.57
CA MET A 689 -5.31 20.61 23.21
C MET A 689 -5.39 21.55 24.43
N ASN A 690 -6.50 21.52 25.17
CA ASN A 690 -6.70 22.37 26.34
C ASN A 690 -5.76 22.01 27.49
N ASP A 691 -5.49 20.72 27.69
CA ASP A 691 -4.56 20.24 28.71
C ASP A 691 -3.12 20.73 28.44
N ILE A 692 -2.66 20.65 27.18
CA ILE A 692 -1.36 21.19 26.77
C ILE A 692 -1.31 22.72 26.94
N LEU A 693 -2.40 23.42 26.62
CA LEU A 693 -2.50 24.87 26.78
C LEU A 693 -2.49 25.31 28.25
N ALA A 694 -2.90 24.44 29.16
CA ALA A 694 -2.83 24.69 30.60
C ALA A 694 -1.40 24.58 31.16
N HIS A 695 -0.46 23.99 30.40
CA HIS A 695 0.95 23.98 30.76
C HIS A 695 1.60 25.32 30.44
N HIS A 696 2.46 25.83 31.32
CA HIS A 696 3.06 27.15 31.17
C HIS A 696 4.59 27.10 31.18
N PRO A 697 5.26 27.54 30.10
CA PRO A 697 4.73 27.83 28.76
C PRO A 697 4.31 26.56 27.98
N PRO A 698 3.24 26.60 27.15
CA PRO A 698 2.81 25.43 26.34
C PRO A 698 3.92 24.96 25.40
N PHE A 699 4.06 23.64 25.23
CA PHE A 699 5.14 22.94 24.49
C PHE A 699 6.58 23.16 25.02
N ILE A 700 6.93 24.38 25.43
CA ILE A 700 8.27 24.78 25.86
C ILE A 700 8.61 24.22 27.26
N SER A 701 7.61 24.08 28.13
CA SER A 701 7.80 23.49 29.46
C SER A 701 8.27 22.02 29.40
N GLY A 702 8.16 21.34 28.26
CA GLY A 702 8.63 19.96 28.07
C GLY A 702 7.48 19.02 27.67
N PRO A 703 7.78 17.88 27.02
CA PRO A 703 6.76 17.09 26.34
C PRO A 703 6.08 16.03 27.22
N THR A 704 6.63 15.66 28.37
CA THR A 704 6.17 14.51 29.16
C THR A 704 4.93 14.84 30.00
N CYS A 705 3.92 13.98 29.88
CA CYS A 705 2.64 14.03 30.57
C CYS A 705 2.23 12.61 30.99
N ASP A 706 1.38 12.50 32.01
CA ASP A 706 0.57 11.31 32.27
C ASP A 706 -0.67 11.36 31.37
N PHE A 707 -1.04 10.20 30.83
CA PHE A 707 -2.19 10.02 29.96
C PHE A 707 -3.22 9.10 30.60
N ASP A 708 -4.46 9.57 30.68
CA ASP A 708 -5.59 8.70 31.02
C ASP A 708 -6.32 8.29 29.74
N PRO A 709 -6.22 7.02 29.29
CA PRO A 709 -6.91 6.56 28.09
C PRO A 709 -8.45 6.54 28.23
N ALA A 710 -9.00 6.58 29.45
CA ALA A 710 -10.43 6.53 29.67
C ALA A 710 -11.15 7.80 29.20
N ASP A 711 -10.54 8.97 29.40
CA ASP A 711 -11.07 10.26 28.97
C ASP A 711 -10.19 11.01 27.97
N ALA A 712 -8.99 10.48 27.69
CA ALA A 712 -7.95 11.05 26.83
C ALA A 712 -7.34 12.36 27.37
N SER A 713 -7.31 12.55 28.69
CA SER A 713 -6.70 13.72 29.32
C SER A 713 -5.19 13.60 29.46
N LEU A 714 -4.51 14.75 29.47
CA LEU A 714 -3.08 14.89 29.72
C LEU A 714 -2.87 15.63 31.03
N THR A 715 -2.13 15.03 31.95
CA THR A 715 -1.77 15.65 33.22
C THR A 715 -0.26 15.74 33.34
N ARG A 716 0.25 16.93 33.57
CA ARG A 716 1.69 17.12 33.83
C ARG A 716 1.95 17.21 35.33
N HIS A 717 2.98 16.49 35.78
CA HIS A 717 3.48 16.58 37.14
C HIS A 717 4.64 17.59 37.23
N ASP A 718 4.35 18.81 37.67
CA ASP A 718 5.40 19.76 38.08
C ASP A 718 5.94 19.40 39.49
N PRO A 719 7.24 19.61 39.78
CA PRO A 719 8.23 20.33 38.98
C PRO A 719 9.25 19.39 38.31
N GLN A 720 8.99 18.92 37.09
CA GLN A 720 10.06 18.34 36.26
C GLN A 720 10.82 19.46 35.54
N PRO A 721 12.17 19.41 35.51
CA PRO A 721 12.94 20.39 34.75
C PRO A 721 12.58 20.28 33.25
N PRO A 722 12.29 21.41 32.58
CA PRO A 722 12.02 21.41 31.16
C PRO A 722 13.24 20.87 30.40
N TYR A 723 13.03 19.94 29.48
CA TYR A 723 14.05 19.47 28.54
C TYR A 723 13.52 19.50 27.12
N SER A 724 14.41 19.76 26.15
CA SER A 724 14.07 19.66 24.73
C SER A 724 14.17 18.20 24.27
N TYR A 725 13.16 17.74 23.53
CA TYR A 725 13.14 16.41 22.93
C TYR A 725 13.02 16.55 21.42
N HIS A 726 14.12 16.27 20.71
CA HIS A 726 14.22 16.49 19.25
C HIS A 726 13.21 15.67 18.44
N MET A 727 12.77 14.52 18.96
CA MET A 727 11.77 13.64 18.34
C MET A 727 10.34 14.20 18.38
N THR A 728 10.12 15.37 18.98
CA THR A 728 8.79 16.01 19.03
C THR A 728 8.29 16.50 17.68
N LEU A 729 9.16 16.78 16.73
CA LEU A 729 8.78 17.35 15.43
C LEU A 729 8.74 16.34 14.28
N PRO A 730 9.68 15.39 14.10
CA PRO A 730 9.82 14.69 12.82
C PRO A 730 8.76 13.61 12.50
N PHE A 731 7.81 13.31 13.40
CA PHE A 731 6.79 12.27 13.21
C PHE A 731 5.40 12.84 12.90
N GLY A 732 5.31 13.68 11.87
CA GLY A 732 4.05 14.22 11.38
C GLY A 732 3.34 15.17 12.35
N SER A 733 4.01 15.62 13.41
CA SER A 733 3.38 16.39 14.49
C SER A 733 3.05 17.83 14.08
N PRO A 734 3.90 18.62 13.41
CA PRO A 734 3.46 19.91 12.92
C PRO A 734 2.37 19.80 11.86
N GLU A 735 2.41 18.81 10.97
CA GLU A 735 1.37 18.58 9.97
C GLU A 735 -0.01 18.42 10.63
N ILE A 736 -0.12 17.54 11.64
CA ILE A 736 -1.39 17.35 12.35
C ILE A 736 -1.73 18.52 13.25
N PHE A 737 -0.76 19.19 13.87
CA PHE A 737 -1.02 20.36 14.72
C PHE A 737 -1.53 21.55 13.91
N PHE A 738 -0.99 21.78 12.71
CA PHE A 738 -1.47 22.79 11.77
C PHE A 738 -2.87 22.44 11.27
N GLU A 739 -3.11 21.18 10.86
CA GLU A 739 -4.44 20.75 10.45
C GLU A 739 -5.46 20.90 11.59
N MET A 740 -5.10 20.55 12.82
CA MET A 740 -5.97 20.76 14.00
C MET A 740 -6.29 22.24 14.23
N ALA A 741 -5.32 23.15 14.03
CA ALA A 741 -5.57 24.58 14.12
C ALA A 741 -6.64 25.05 13.12
N GLU A 742 -6.60 24.53 11.89
CA GLU A 742 -7.57 24.86 10.83
C GLU A 742 -8.93 24.17 11.01
N LEU A 743 -8.94 22.88 11.37
CA LEU A 743 -10.16 22.11 11.55
C LEU A 743 -10.98 22.61 12.75
N MET A 744 -10.32 22.93 13.85
CA MET A 744 -10.99 23.33 15.10
C MET A 744 -11.27 24.83 15.18
N ASP A 745 -10.65 25.66 14.32
CA ASP A 745 -10.69 27.12 14.42
C ASP A 745 -10.35 27.60 15.86
N HIS A 746 -9.31 27.00 16.44
CA HIS A 746 -8.97 27.15 17.86
C HIS A 746 -7.81 28.12 18.06
N GLU A 747 -8.11 29.41 18.15
CA GLU A 747 -7.12 30.48 18.20
C GLU A 747 -6.05 30.34 19.30
N PRO A 748 -6.38 29.96 20.57
CA PRO A 748 -5.34 29.74 21.59
C PRO A 748 -4.33 28.64 21.23
N TRP A 749 -4.77 27.63 20.47
CA TRP A 749 -3.89 26.55 20.02
C TRP A 749 -2.91 27.05 18.97
N ALA A 750 -3.42 27.78 17.98
CA ALA A 750 -2.60 28.39 16.95
C ALA A 750 -1.59 29.40 17.54
N GLU A 751 -1.97 30.14 18.59
CA GLU A 751 -1.06 31.01 19.33
C GLU A 751 0.06 30.24 20.03
N ALA A 752 -0.27 29.11 20.67
CA ALA A 752 0.73 28.27 21.33
C ALA A 752 1.74 27.67 20.33
N LEU A 753 1.27 27.23 19.16
CA LEU A 753 2.15 26.75 18.08
C LEU A 753 3.09 27.85 17.57
N ALA A 754 2.56 29.04 17.34
CA ALA A 754 3.38 30.19 16.93
C ALA A 754 4.35 30.63 18.04
N GLY A 755 3.92 30.58 19.30
CA GLY A 755 4.80 30.79 20.46
C GLY A 755 5.95 29.81 20.51
N TYR A 756 5.69 28.54 20.20
CA TYR A 756 6.73 27.51 20.08
C TYR A 756 7.68 27.80 18.90
N GLY A 757 7.16 28.26 17.76
CA GLY A 757 7.96 28.74 16.64
C GLY A 757 8.86 29.92 17.00
N ARG A 758 8.31 30.96 17.62
CA ARG A 758 9.08 32.12 18.10
C ARG A 758 10.16 31.72 19.10
N PHE A 759 9.86 30.82 20.02
CA PHE A 759 10.86 30.27 20.95
C PHE A 759 12.05 29.68 20.18
N TRP A 760 11.81 28.87 19.16
CA TRP A 760 12.90 28.30 18.35
C TRP A 760 13.63 29.30 17.46
N ALA A 761 13.04 30.47 17.17
CA ALA A 761 13.69 31.56 16.45
C ALA A 761 14.66 32.37 17.33
N LEU A 762 14.52 32.33 18.66
CA LEU A 762 15.40 33.06 19.58
C LEU A 762 16.83 32.50 19.57
N PRO A 763 17.86 33.33 19.87
CA PRO A 763 19.21 32.84 20.13
C PRO A 763 19.26 31.84 21.30
N ALA A 764 20.22 30.92 21.27
CA ALA A 764 20.39 29.87 22.29
C ALA A 764 20.44 30.42 23.73
N GLU A 765 21.23 31.48 23.96
CA GLU A 765 21.33 32.12 25.28
C GLU A 765 19.99 32.67 25.79
N GLU A 766 19.12 33.12 24.90
CA GLU A 766 17.81 33.66 25.26
C GLU A 766 16.80 32.55 25.52
N ARG A 767 16.84 31.47 24.71
CA ARG A 767 16.05 30.24 24.99
C ARG A 767 16.40 29.67 26.35
N LEU A 768 17.68 29.56 26.68
CA LEU A 768 18.17 29.10 28.00
C LEU A 768 17.72 29.98 29.18
N ARG A 769 17.42 31.27 28.95
CA ARG A 769 16.85 32.15 30.00
C ARG A 769 15.36 31.90 30.23
N LEU A 770 14.65 31.38 29.22
CA LEU A 770 13.23 31.09 29.28
C LEU A 770 12.91 29.71 29.87
N VAL A 771 13.90 28.83 29.99
CA VAL A 771 13.80 27.48 30.55
C VAL A 771 14.69 27.33 31.79
N SER A 772 14.28 26.51 32.76
CA SER A 772 14.98 26.37 34.05
C SER A 772 16.33 25.64 33.92
N PHE A 773 17.19 25.77 34.95
CA PHE A 773 18.46 25.02 35.05
C PHE A 773 18.26 23.52 34.80
N GLY A 774 18.98 22.96 33.82
CA GLY A 774 18.92 21.55 33.44
C GLY A 774 18.55 21.27 31.97
N PHE A 775 18.19 22.32 31.20
CA PHE A 775 17.88 22.19 29.78
C PHE A 775 19.11 21.77 28.96
N VAL A 776 19.05 20.58 28.36
CA VAL A 776 19.94 20.20 27.27
C VAL A 776 19.35 20.77 25.98
N GLU A 777 20.01 21.79 25.45
CA GLU A 777 19.57 22.50 24.25
C GLU A 777 20.12 21.84 22.99
N HIS A 778 19.25 21.19 22.24
CA HIS A 778 19.48 20.92 20.83
C HIS A 778 18.42 21.66 20.03
N ARG A 779 18.81 22.72 19.31
CA ARG A 779 17.92 23.32 18.30
C ARG A 779 17.59 22.22 17.30
N SER A 780 16.32 21.81 17.29
CA SER A 780 15.87 20.78 16.36
C SER A 780 16.04 21.31 14.93
N GLU A 781 16.77 20.59 14.08
CA GLU A 781 16.87 20.89 12.64
C GLU A 781 15.49 20.90 11.95
N PHE A 782 14.47 20.32 12.60
CA PHE A 782 13.08 20.28 12.15
C PHE A 782 12.20 21.46 12.63
N SER A 783 12.77 22.45 13.33
CA SER A 783 11.99 23.57 13.89
C SER A 783 11.62 24.65 12.87
N ALA A 784 12.20 24.63 11.67
CA ALA A 784 12.03 25.70 10.68
C ALA A 784 10.55 25.92 10.32
N ARG A 785 9.78 24.85 10.15
CA ARG A 785 8.34 24.91 9.86
C ARG A 785 7.49 25.53 10.97
N MET A 786 7.89 25.35 12.23
CA MET A 786 7.22 26.04 13.36
C MET A 786 7.50 27.54 13.32
N ILE A 787 8.73 27.94 13.00
CA ILE A 787 9.11 29.35 12.84
C ILE A 787 8.36 29.96 11.65
N ALA A 788 8.26 29.24 10.53
CA ALA A 788 7.52 29.68 9.35
C ALA A 788 6.02 29.84 9.64
N PHE A 789 5.43 28.93 10.42
CA PHE A 789 4.05 29.05 10.88
C PHE A 789 3.85 30.32 11.73
N ALA A 790 4.78 30.60 12.65
CA ALA A 790 4.76 31.82 13.45
C ALA A 790 4.88 33.08 12.58
N SER A 791 5.81 33.10 11.61
CA SER A 791 5.97 34.21 10.66
C SER A 791 4.68 34.49 9.90
N ARG A 792 4.04 33.46 9.34
CA ARG A 792 2.79 33.61 8.57
C ARG A 792 1.66 34.18 9.42
N ARG A 793 1.53 33.70 10.66
CA ARG A 793 0.51 34.16 11.61
C ARG A 793 0.76 35.61 12.03
N ASP A 794 2.00 35.95 12.36
CA ASP A 794 2.37 37.25 12.93
C ASP A 794 2.58 38.33 11.84
N GLY A 795 2.73 37.92 10.58
CA GLY A 795 3.11 38.80 9.48
C GLY A 795 4.54 39.32 9.59
N ASP A 796 5.44 38.55 10.22
CA ASP A 796 6.83 38.94 10.51
C ASP A 796 7.82 38.34 9.50
N PRO A 797 8.36 39.13 8.54
CA PRO A 797 9.33 38.64 7.57
C PRO A 797 10.69 38.29 8.19
N GLY A 798 11.03 38.82 9.38
CA GLY A 798 12.26 38.46 10.09
C GLY A 798 12.23 37.01 10.56
N LEU A 799 11.06 36.52 10.99
CA LEU A 799 10.85 35.10 11.30
C LEU A 799 10.91 34.23 10.05
N ALA A 800 10.43 34.71 8.89
CA ALA A 800 10.57 33.99 7.62
C ALA A 800 12.04 33.80 7.24
N ASP A 801 12.84 34.86 7.32
CA ASP A 801 14.29 34.80 7.06
C ASP A 801 14.99 33.84 8.05
N GLU A 802 14.61 33.84 9.33
CA GLU A 802 15.14 32.90 10.32
C GLU A 802 14.73 31.46 10.05
N ALA A 803 13.48 31.20 9.63
CA ALA A 803 13.03 29.85 9.26
C ALA A 803 13.87 29.29 8.12
N TRP A 804 14.11 30.09 7.07
CA TRP A 804 14.99 29.70 5.97
C TRP A 804 16.43 29.53 6.41
N ARG A 805 16.95 30.41 7.27
CA ARG A 805 18.30 30.27 7.84
C ARG A 805 18.44 28.97 8.63
N VAL A 806 17.45 28.56 9.42
CA VAL A 806 17.47 27.26 10.12
C VAL A 806 17.58 26.08 9.17
N LEU A 807 16.76 26.07 8.11
CA LEU A 807 16.76 24.98 7.15
C LEU A 807 18.05 24.96 6.31
N LEU A 808 18.61 26.13 5.99
CA LEU A 808 19.79 26.25 5.13
C LEU A 808 21.11 26.15 5.90
N ASP A 809 21.23 26.62 7.14
CA ASP A 809 22.48 26.54 7.94
C ASP A 809 22.88 25.08 8.26
N ASP A 810 21.93 24.13 8.22
CA ASP A 810 22.23 22.70 8.26
C ASP A 810 23.11 22.24 7.06
N LEU A 811 23.24 23.07 6.00
CA LEU A 811 24.12 22.85 4.85
C LEU A 811 25.60 23.15 5.15
N LEU A 812 25.90 24.23 5.90
CA LEU A 812 27.26 24.81 5.96
C LEU A 812 28.22 24.13 6.92
N ASN A 813 27.73 23.45 7.96
CA ASN A 813 28.62 22.89 8.97
C ASN A 813 29.37 21.62 8.51
N LEU A 814 29.15 21.12 7.29
CA LEU A 814 29.39 19.71 6.94
C LEU A 814 30.06 19.47 5.57
N GLU A 815 30.72 20.47 4.98
CA GLU A 815 31.55 20.35 3.75
C GLU A 815 32.78 19.42 3.88
N THR A 816 33.00 18.76 5.02
CA THR A 816 34.17 17.90 5.23
C THR A 816 33.80 16.42 5.30
N ALA A 817 33.50 15.82 4.14
CA ALA A 817 33.96 14.47 3.75
C ALA A 817 33.02 13.83 2.71
N VAL A 818 33.22 14.07 1.42
CA VAL A 818 33.29 13.03 0.37
C VAL A 818 33.96 13.69 -0.84
N GLN A 819 35.14 13.22 -1.24
CA GLN A 819 35.75 13.60 -2.51
C GLN A 819 35.03 12.86 -3.65
N PRO A 820 34.64 13.54 -4.75
CA PRO A 820 34.05 12.91 -5.91
C PRO A 820 35.11 12.08 -6.63
N ASP A 821 34.91 10.77 -6.77
CA ASP A 821 35.65 9.95 -7.73
C ASP A 821 34.71 9.43 -8.83
N THR A 822 35.26 9.47 -10.02
CA THR A 822 34.63 9.50 -11.33
C THR A 822 33.88 8.20 -11.67
N GLY A 823 32.56 8.31 -11.88
CA GLY A 823 31.75 7.23 -12.46
C GLY A 823 30.27 7.18 -12.11
N ARG A 824 29.57 8.32 -12.00
CA ARG A 824 28.09 8.56 -12.06
C ARG A 824 27.77 9.87 -11.33
N GLU A 825 27.77 11.01 -12.03
CA GLU A 825 27.63 12.35 -11.44
C GLU A 825 26.32 12.55 -10.65
N ILE A 826 25.22 11.85 -11.00
CA ILE A 826 23.93 11.96 -10.29
C ILE A 826 23.95 11.30 -8.90
N GLN A 827 24.75 10.24 -8.70
CA GLN A 827 24.84 9.55 -7.41
C GLN A 827 25.52 10.40 -6.34
N VAL A 828 26.49 11.24 -6.73
CA VAL A 828 27.27 12.03 -5.77
C VAL A 828 26.45 13.17 -5.20
N ILE A 829 25.64 13.87 -6.02
CA ILE A 829 24.84 15.03 -5.58
C ILE A 829 23.74 14.63 -4.59
N ALA A 830 22.94 13.60 -4.88
CA ALA A 830 21.88 13.15 -3.98
C ALA A 830 22.43 12.53 -2.67
N MET A 831 23.54 11.79 -2.73
CA MET A 831 24.17 11.23 -1.53
C MET A 831 24.92 12.29 -0.72
N SER A 832 25.47 13.33 -1.34
CA SER A 832 26.09 14.46 -0.62
C SER A 832 25.05 15.36 0.06
N GLU A 833 23.89 15.57 -0.58
CA GLU A 833 22.82 16.43 -0.05
C GLU A 833 22.02 15.75 1.07
N CYS A 834 21.81 14.43 1.01
CA CYS A 834 21.02 13.67 2.00
C CYS A 834 21.85 12.78 2.92
N ARG A 835 23.17 12.73 2.72
CA ARG A 835 24.15 11.94 3.51
C ARG A 835 23.84 10.43 3.58
N GLY A 836 23.01 9.93 2.67
CA GLY A 836 22.52 8.56 2.70
C GLY A 836 21.67 8.24 3.93
N HIS A 837 20.78 9.15 4.36
CA HIS A 837 19.90 8.93 5.52
C HIS A 837 18.45 9.36 5.25
N THR A 838 17.50 8.47 5.51
CA THR A 838 16.08 8.64 5.16
C THR A 838 15.38 9.71 5.99
N ASN A 839 15.60 9.76 7.31
CA ASN A 839 15.03 10.82 8.15
C ASN A 839 15.32 12.24 7.63
N ARG A 840 16.57 12.51 7.23
CA ARG A 840 16.96 13.83 6.71
C ARG A 840 16.32 14.12 5.37
N ALA A 841 16.24 13.11 4.50
CA ALA A 841 15.59 13.26 3.21
C ALA A 841 14.11 13.61 3.37
N ALA A 842 13.38 12.82 4.16
CA ALA A 842 11.96 13.04 4.42
C ALA A 842 11.70 14.43 5.02
N GLN A 843 12.43 14.77 6.08
CA GLN A 843 12.23 16.05 6.78
C GLN A 843 12.66 17.27 5.96
N ARG A 844 13.72 17.16 5.15
CA ARG A 844 14.12 18.25 4.25
C ARG A 844 13.05 18.48 3.18
N GLY A 845 12.55 17.42 2.55
CA GLY A 845 11.51 17.52 1.54
C GLY A 845 10.21 18.13 2.06
N LEU A 846 9.78 17.72 3.26
CA LEU A 846 8.62 18.29 3.95
C LEU A 846 8.82 19.76 4.30
N GLN A 847 9.93 20.10 4.95
CA GLN A 847 10.20 21.49 5.35
C GLN A 847 10.30 22.42 4.13
N ILE A 848 10.93 22.01 3.02
CA ILE A 848 10.93 22.82 1.79
C ILE A 848 9.50 23.07 1.30
N ALA A 849 8.67 22.03 1.22
CA ALA A 849 7.30 22.14 0.75
C ALA A 849 6.45 23.06 1.63
N GLU A 850 6.59 22.95 2.95
CA GLU A 850 5.85 23.73 3.94
C GLU A 850 6.33 25.19 4.03
N LEU A 851 7.64 25.44 4.06
CA LEU A 851 8.19 26.80 4.12
C LEU A 851 7.82 27.60 2.87
N LEU A 852 7.93 27.01 1.68
CA LEU A 852 7.48 27.66 0.45
C LEU A 852 5.99 28.04 0.52
N ALA A 853 5.16 27.22 1.17
CA ALA A 853 3.72 27.49 1.34
C ALA A 853 3.42 28.54 2.41
N LEU A 854 4.20 28.56 3.48
CA LEU A 854 3.95 29.40 4.64
C LEU A 854 4.54 30.81 4.48
N VAL A 855 5.75 30.91 3.92
CA VAL A 855 6.55 32.15 3.90
C VAL A 855 7.15 32.49 2.54
N GLY A 856 6.88 31.69 1.50
CA GLY A 856 7.41 31.91 0.15
C GLY A 856 8.93 31.62 0.04
N PRO A 857 9.53 31.85 -1.14
CA PRO A 857 10.94 31.56 -1.37
C PRO A 857 11.89 32.46 -0.56
N PRO A 858 13.08 31.98 -0.18
CA PRO A 858 14.06 32.78 0.53
C PRO A 858 14.62 33.89 -0.37
N SER A 859 14.98 35.01 0.26
CA SER A 859 15.68 36.10 -0.42
C SER A 859 17.10 35.68 -0.82
N ASP A 860 17.63 36.29 -1.88
CA ASP A 860 19.00 36.06 -2.37
C ASP A 860 20.07 36.26 -1.28
N ALA A 861 19.82 37.13 -0.30
CA ALA A 861 20.74 37.41 0.79
C ALA A 861 20.85 36.21 1.76
N ILE A 862 19.75 35.51 2.00
CA ILE A 862 19.73 34.30 2.83
C ILE A 862 20.37 33.14 2.09
N VAL A 863 20.07 32.97 0.79
CA VAL A 863 20.68 31.92 -0.05
C VAL A 863 22.21 32.08 -0.15
N LYS A 864 22.72 33.32 -0.25
CA LYS A 864 24.17 33.62 -0.31
C LYS A 864 24.86 33.66 1.05
N GLY A 865 24.12 33.93 2.13
CA GLY A 865 24.64 33.96 3.49
C GLY A 865 24.73 32.58 4.15
N GLY A 866 23.98 31.60 3.62
CA GLY A 866 24.04 30.19 3.97
C GLY A 866 24.85 29.33 2.99
N ALA A 867 25.67 29.94 2.13
CA ALA A 867 26.55 29.26 1.15
C ALA A 867 28.04 29.51 1.44
#